data_AF-A0AAV7GRN2-F1
#
_entry.id   AF-A0AAV7GRN2-F1
#
_cell.length_a   1.000
_cell.length_b   1.000
_cell.length_c   1.000
_cell.angle_alpha   90.00
_cell.angle_beta   90.00
_cell.angle_gamma   90.00
#
_symmetry.space_group_name_H-M   'P 1'
#
loop_
_entity.id
_entity.type
_entity.pdbx_description
1 polymer ?
#
loop_
_entity_poly.entity_id
_entity_poly.type
_entity_poly.pdbx_seq_one_letter_code
_entity_poly.pdbx_strand_id
1 'polypeptide(L)'
;MVIRSFWRAASSLLVLFFLLRWSAVGAQKPGASPWQTLSGDAPVVIANGGFSGLFPGSSSDAFSFALIAGSTNTILSCDVRLTKDNIGVCLQNLKLDNCTDIASIYPQGKKDYLVNGAMTQGWFSVDYTMRDLLKVSLTQGIYSRTYRFDLSLYPILSVEEVQKQVDGSSLWLNVQNDIFYRQHNLSMRSYILSISRSVIVNYISSPEVDFLRSIVARFQKSKTKLVFRFLGEDITEPSTNQTYGTLLKNLSFIKTFATGILVPKHYIWPVTADLYLQSQATSIVSDAHKEGLEIYAGDFVNDIVIPYNYSFDPLAEYISFIDNGEFSVDGFLTDFPLTPSEAIGCFSHVNKSSLDHGKPIILSHNGASGDYPDCTDLAYNKAVNDGADIIDCPVQVTQDGVLICMSSINLIDNTNVGQSLFRSRISNIPELQNTPGIFTFNLTLKEIQNNLRPSISNPDVTFKIVRNPRYKTAGNFLTLSDFLSFAKEKALSGILINIENAAFLIEKVGSSVIDGVISALNDTGYNKQSALEVTIQSSDSSVLVKMRQQTKYKLMYRIDESIRDAAASSIADIKKFADFVAVNKESIYPDTRFFIVNETNLIKSLQNAGLQVFVYVLRNEFVSQPLDFFSDPYVEINSYVQGALVDGIITDFPASARAYKRNSCRNLGKNMPSYMKPVQVGGLKQLVVAPAQPPILSPMPILEDSDVVEPPLPSVSPVNPSTPTPPNQGNASVPATQHSNSSILSPVSSMIISVLVIIGSLQFF
;
A
#
# COMPACT_ATOMS: atom_id res chain seq x y z
N MET A 1 37.63 22.45 59.05
CA MET A 1 37.01 23.67 58.48
C MET A 1 37.41 23.83 57.01
N VAL A 2 37.11 22.82 56.20
CA VAL A 2 37.10 22.81 54.74
C VAL A 2 36.05 21.75 54.44
N ILE A 3 34.89 22.17 53.93
CA ILE A 3 33.65 21.44 53.57
C ILE A 3 32.51 22.39 53.98
N ARG A 4 32.29 23.43 53.18
CA ARG A 4 31.04 24.22 53.19
C ARG A 4 30.87 25.14 51.96
N SER A 5 31.83 25.19 51.03
CA SER A 5 31.71 26.01 49.81
C SER A 5 31.39 25.23 48.52
N PHE A 6 31.37 23.89 48.52
CA PHE A 6 31.15 23.11 47.28
C PHE A 6 29.69 22.72 47.00
N TRP A 7 28.76 22.98 47.92
CA TRP A 7 27.35 22.55 47.82
C TRP A 7 26.36 23.66 47.41
N ARG A 8 26.84 24.86 47.06
CA ARG A 8 25.97 25.96 46.62
C ARG A 8 26.05 26.29 45.13
N ALA A 9 27.00 25.71 44.38
CA ALA A 9 27.09 25.88 42.92
C ALA A 9 26.43 24.72 42.13
N ALA A 10 26.27 23.53 42.72
CA ALA A 10 25.67 22.38 42.06
C ALA A 10 24.12 22.35 42.09
N SER A 11 23.49 23.06 43.05
CA SER A 11 22.03 23.09 43.17
C SER A 11 21.34 24.12 42.26
N SER A 12 22.09 25.08 41.70
CA SER A 12 21.52 26.08 40.78
C SER A 12 21.54 25.64 39.31
N LEU A 13 22.35 24.64 38.95
CA LEU A 13 22.39 24.06 37.60
C LEU A 13 21.42 22.87 37.43
N LEU A 14 21.08 22.16 38.51
CA LEU A 14 20.10 21.07 38.48
C LEU A 14 18.64 21.56 38.47
N VAL A 15 18.36 22.76 39.00
CA VAL A 15 17.03 23.37 38.89
C VAL A 15 16.81 24.01 37.50
N LEU A 16 17.86 24.45 36.80
CA LEU A 16 17.75 24.89 35.41
C LEU A 16 17.57 23.73 34.42
N PHE A 17 18.08 22.53 34.72
CA PHE A 17 17.88 21.34 33.88
C PHE A 17 16.53 20.63 34.11
N PHE A 18 15.90 20.81 35.27
CA PHE A 18 14.54 20.31 35.54
C PHE A 18 13.42 21.29 35.12
N LEU A 19 13.75 22.55 34.79
CA LEU A 19 12.80 23.53 34.25
C LEU A 19 12.80 23.62 32.71
N LEU A 20 13.62 22.83 32.02
CA LEU A 20 13.68 22.76 30.53
C LEU A 20 13.15 21.44 29.94
N ARG A 21 12.46 20.61 30.74
CA ARG A 21 11.71 19.44 30.28
C ARG A 21 10.29 19.38 30.83
N TRP A 22 9.64 20.53 30.92
CA TRP A 22 8.19 20.56 30.75
C TRP A 22 7.92 20.66 29.26
N SER A 23 7.69 19.50 28.67
CA SER A 23 6.88 19.35 27.47
C SER A 23 5.76 20.37 27.53
N ALA A 24 5.67 21.23 26.51
CA ALA A 24 4.45 21.94 26.22
C ALA A 24 3.38 20.90 25.86
N VAL A 25 2.80 20.26 26.88
CA VAL A 25 1.42 19.83 26.81
C VAL A 25 0.66 21.14 26.84
N GLY A 26 0.51 21.76 25.67
CA GLY A 26 -0.39 22.87 25.50
C GLY A 26 -1.75 22.37 25.95
N ALA A 27 -2.20 22.82 27.12
CA ALA A 27 -3.60 22.74 27.47
C ALA A 27 -4.34 23.50 26.35
N GLN A 28 -4.96 22.73 25.45
CA GLN A 28 -5.74 23.24 24.35
C GLN A 28 -6.77 24.18 24.96
N LYS A 29 -6.69 25.48 24.64
CA LYS A 29 -7.71 26.44 25.04
C LYS A 29 -9.06 25.86 24.60
N PRO A 30 -10.09 25.83 25.46
CA PRO A 30 -11.42 25.42 25.03
C PRO A 30 -11.85 26.34 23.89
N GLY A 31 -11.98 25.79 22.68
CA GLY A 31 -12.42 26.54 21.49
C GLY A 31 -11.35 26.91 20.44
N ALA A 32 -10.08 26.49 20.57
CA ALA A 32 -9.14 26.57 19.45
C ALA A 32 -9.34 25.38 18.50
N SER A 33 -9.41 25.64 17.19
CA SER A 33 -9.51 24.56 16.19
C SER A 33 -8.32 23.61 16.30
N PRO A 34 -8.51 22.28 16.12
CA PRO A 34 -7.38 21.35 16.04
C PRO A 34 -6.59 21.51 14.73
N TRP A 35 -7.18 22.10 13.69
CA TRP A 35 -6.55 22.30 12.40
C TRP A 35 -5.73 23.58 12.36
N GLN A 36 -4.50 23.47 11.85
CA GLN A 36 -3.60 24.60 11.62
C GLN A 36 -3.73 25.13 10.18
N THR A 37 -4.91 25.00 9.59
CA THR A 37 -5.28 25.61 8.30
C THR A 37 -5.47 27.12 8.46
N LEU A 38 -5.52 27.86 7.36
CA LEU A 38 -5.69 29.32 7.42
C LEU A 38 -7.01 29.72 8.10
N SER A 39 -8.09 28.99 7.83
CA SER A 39 -9.40 29.27 8.44
C SER A 39 -9.59 28.59 9.79
N GLY A 40 -8.75 27.61 10.13
CA GLY A 40 -9.00 26.67 11.22
C GLY A 40 -10.09 25.64 10.89
N ASP A 41 -10.59 25.54 9.65
CA ASP A 41 -11.48 24.45 9.27
C ASP A 41 -10.69 23.19 8.88
N ALA A 42 -11.38 22.06 8.77
CA ALA A 42 -10.77 20.85 8.24
C ALA A 42 -10.29 21.07 6.79
N PRO A 43 -9.15 20.48 6.39
CA PRO A 43 -8.69 20.51 5.01
C PRO A 43 -9.77 19.99 4.05
N VAL A 44 -9.83 20.54 2.84
CA VAL A 44 -10.79 20.08 1.81
C VAL A 44 -10.18 19.01 0.91
N VAL A 45 -11.04 18.13 0.38
CA VAL A 45 -10.66 17.11 -0.62
C VAL A 45 -11.07 17.59 -2.01
N ILE A 46 -10.12 17.62 -2.94
CA ILE A 46 -10.34 18.02 -4.33
C ILE A 46 -10.02 16.83 -5.24
N ALA A 47 -11.06 16.25 -5.85
CA ALA A 47 -10.96 15.10 -6.73
C ALA A 47 -10.54 15.53 -8.14
N ASN A 48 -9.31 15.21 -8.52
CA ASN A 48 -8.66 15.62 -9.76
C ASN A 48 -9.28 14.90 -10.97
N GLY A 49 -10.24 15.54 -11.65
CA GLY A 49 -11.02 14.87 -12.70
C GLY A 49 -11.91 13.76 -12.14
N GLY A 50 -12.37 13.88 -10.88
CA GLY A 50 -13.08 12.84 -10.16
C GLY A 50 -12.13 11.78 -9.57
N PHE A 51 -12.58 10.52 -9.48
CA PHE A 51 -11.80 9.37 -9.03
C PHE A 51 -10.94 8.83 -10.18
N SER A 52 -10.05 9.66 -10.69
CA SER A 52 -9.22 9.38 -11.87
C SER A 52 -8.11 8.35 -11.62
N GLY A 53 -7.89 7.97 -10.35
CA GLY A 53 -7.08 6.82 -9.95
C GLY A 53 -7.64 5.48 -10.45
N LEU A 54 -8.95 5.43 -10.71
CA LEU A 54 -9.68 4.20 -11.05
C LEU A 54 -10.30 4.23 -12.45
N PHE A 55 -10.94 5.34 -12.81
CA PHE A 55 -11.64 5.51 -14.08
C PHE A 55 -10.86 6.43 -15.04
N PRO A 56 -11.13 6.40 -16.36
CA PRO A 56 -10.75 7.46 -17.26
C PRO A 56 -11.14 8.82 -16.67
N GLY A 57 -10.14 9.69 -16.45
CA GLY A 57 -10.32 10.94 -15.74
C GLY A 57 -11.34 11.84 -16.44
N SER A 58 -12.14 12.57 -15.66
CA SER A 58 -13.25 13.42 -16.13
C SER A 58 -14.43 12.68 -16.78
N SER A 59 -14.50 11.35 -16.66
CA SER A 59 -15.69 10.58 -17.03
C SER A 59 -16.83 10.79 -16.03
N SER A 60 -18.06 10.45 -16.45
CA SER A 60 -19.24 10.49 -15.56
C SER A 60 -19.06 9.62 -14.33
N ASP A 61 -18.43 8.46 -14.48
CA ASP A 61 -18.20 7.52 -13.38
C ASP A 61 -17.09 8.00 -12.47
N ALA A 62 -16.02 8.61 -13.01
CA ALA A 62 -15.00 9.26 -12.19
C ALA A 62 -15.61 10.32 -11.27
N PHE A 63 -16.45 11.23 -11.80
CA PHE A 63 -17.08 12.27 -10.99
C PHE A 63 -18.09 11.71 -10.00
N SER A 64 -18.97 10.82 -10.44
CA SER A 64 -20.01 10.24 -9.59
C SER A 64 -19.40 9.41 -8.46
N PHE A 65 -18.40 8.58 -8.78
CA PHE A 65 -17.76 7.72 -7.80
C PHE A 65 -16.94 8.50 -6.77
N ALA A 66 -16.32 9.63 -7.15
CA ALA A 66 -15.65 10.52 -6.19
C ALA A 66 -16.61 11.03 -5.09
N LEU A 67 -17.86 11.33 -5.43
CA LEU A 67 -18.88 11.79 -4.47
C LEU A 67 -19.46 10.64 -3.63
N ILE A 68 -19.49 9.41 -4.18
CA ILE A 68 -19.96 8.22 -3.47
C ILE A 68 -18.91 7.74 -2.46
N ALA A 69 -17.66 7.64 -2.91
CA ALA A 69 -16.56 7.07 -2.15
C ALA A 69 -15.92 8.09 -1.20
N GLY A 70 -15.85 9.37 -1.60
CA GLY A 70 -15.25 10.44 -0.79
C GLY A 70 -16.17 11.00 0.29
N SER A 71 -15.69 12.05 0.95
CA SER A 71 -16.45 12.86 1.91
C SER A 71 -17.54 13.68 1.22
N THR A 72 -18.61 14.01 1.95
CA THR A 72 -19.77 14.76 1.41
C THR A 72 -19.44 16.16 0.89
N ASN A 73 -18.30 16.73 1.30
CA ASN A 73 -17.80 18.04 0.88
C ASN A 73 -16.68 17.93 -0.18
N THR A 74 -16.50 16.76 -0.80
CA THR A 74 -15.54 16.56 -1.89
C THR A 74 -15.81 17.56 -3.02
N ILE A 75 -14.77 18.29 -3.41
CA ILE A 75 -14.79 19.25 -4.50
C ILE A 75 -14.37 18.52 -5.77
N LEU A 76 -15.12 18.67 -6.85
CA LEU A 76 -14.75 18.08 -8.14
C LEU A 76 -13.93 19.06 -8.95
N SER A 77 -12.78 18.62 -9.45
CA SER A 77 -11.91 19.43 -10.30
C SER A 77 -12.10 19.10 -11.78
N CYS A 78 -12.23 20.15 -12.58
CA CYS A 78 -12.31 20.10 -14.02
C CYS A 78 -11.16 20.93 -14.63
N ASP A 79 -10.27 20.26 -15.36
CA ASP A 79 -9.30 20.92 -16.23
C ASP A 79 -10.03 21.41 -17.49
N VAL A 80 -10.25 22.72 -17.58
CA VAL A 80 -11.07 23.31 -18.64
C VAL A 80 -10.25 23.42 -19.93
N ARG A 81 -10.79 22.85 -21.01
CA ARG A 81 -10.28 22.97 -22.37
C ARG A 81 -11.36 23.56 -23.29
N LEU A 82 -11.03 24.55 -24.11
CA LEU A 82 -11.99 25.10 -25.07
C LEU A 82 -11.95 24.35 -26.40
N THR A 83 -13.13 23.98 -26.89
CA THR A 83 -13.33 23.49 -28.25
C THR A 83 -13.27 24.63 -29.27
N LYS A 84 -13.17 24.27 -30.56
CA LYS A 84 -13.20 25.21 -31.69
C LYS A 84 -14.42 26.14 -31.71
N ASP A 85 -15.56 25.64 -31.24
CA ASP A 85 -16.83 26.37 -31.12
C ASP A 85 -17.05 27.01 -29.73
N ASN A 86 -15.96 27.19 -28.97
CA ASN A 86 -15.92 27.91 -27.69
C ASN A 86 -16.78 27.28 -26.58
N ILE A 87 -16.88 25.96 -26.56
CA ILE A 87 -17.47 25.18 -25.47
C ILE A 87 -16.34 24.70 -24.56
N GLY A 88 -16.51 24.84 -23.24
CA GLY A 88 -15.55 24.35 -22.26
C GLY A 88 -15.86 22.92 -21.86
N VAL A 89 -14.88 22.04 -22.03
CA VAL A 89 -14.93 20.63 -21.68
C VAL A 89 -13.94 20.30 -20.57
N CYS A 90 -14.24 19.27 -19.79
CA CYS A 90 -13.36 18.78 -18.72
C CYS A 90 -12.44 17.68 -19.25
N LEU A 91 -11.14 17.98 -19.32
CA LEU A 91 -10.11 17.09 -19.84
C LEU A 91 -8.76 17.34 -19.16
N GLN A 92 -8.23 16.31 -18.50
CA GLN A 92 -6.96 16.39 -17.76
C GLN A 92 -5.77 16.81 -18.62
N ASN A 93 -5.73 16.38 -19.89
CA ASN A 93 -4.60 16.65 -20.79
C ASN A 93 -4.96 17.66 -21.88
N LEU A 94 -4.01 18.55 -22.21
CA LEU A 94 -4.11 19.45 -23.37
C LEU A 94 -4.09 18.66 -24.69
N LYS A 95 -3.20 17.67 -24.75
CA LYS A 95 -3.13 16.67 -25.83
C LYS A 95 -4.24 15.65 -25.63
N LEU A 96 -5.21 15.64 -26.54
CA LEU A 96 -6.36 14.75 -26.47
C LEU A 96 -5.93 13.27 -26.50
N ASP A 97 -4.88 12.93 -27.27
CA ASP A 97 -4.34 11.57 -27.42
C ASP A 97 -3.71 10.99 -26.14
N ASN A 98 -3.51 11.81 -25.11
CA ASN A 98 -3.01 11.32 -23.82
C ASN A 98 -4.12 10.74 -22.93
N CYS A 99 -5.40 10.97 -23.22
CA CYS A 99 -6.52 10.52 -22.37
C CYS A 99 -7.80 10.20 -23.15
N THR A 100 -7.69 10.01 -24.47
CA THR A 100 -8.81 9.69 -25.35
C THR A 100 -8.37 8.81 -26.52
N ASP A 101 -9.34 8.22 -27.21
CA ASP A 101 -9.16 7.45 -28.44
C ASP A 101 -9.06 8.33 -29.72
N ILE A 102 -8.88 9.65 -29.60
CA ILE A 102 -8.90 10.63 -30.72
C ILE A 102 -8.00 10.24 -31.90
N ALA A 103 -6.85 9.62 -31.64
CA ALA A 103 -5.89 9.24 -32.66
C ALA A 103 -6.44 8.13 -33.57
N SER A 104 -7.32 7.27 -33.05
CA SER A 104 -8.03 6.24 -33.82
C SER A 104 -9.20 6.83 -34.61
N ILE A 105 -9.91 7.80 -34.03
CA ILE A 105 -11.08 8.43 -34.69
C ILE A 105 -10.65 9.41 -35.80
N TYR A 106 -9.58 10.18 -35.57
CA TYR A 106 -9.06 11.18 -36.50
C TYR A 106 -7.55 10.97 -36.76
N PRO A 107 -7.13 9.89 -37.46
CA PRO A 107 -5.71 9.55 -37.62
C PRO A 107 -4.88 10.60 -38.36
N GLN A 108 -5.52 11.43 -39.19
CA GLN A 108 -4.89 12.54 -39.91
C GLN A 108 -5.03 13.89 -39.18
N GLY A 109 -5.51 13.87 -37.93
CA GLY A 109 -5.83 15.05 -37.12
C GLY A 109 -4.66 15.64 -36.34
N LYS A 110 -3.48 14.98 -36.37
CA LYS A 110 -2.31 15.43 -35.63
C LYS A 110 -1.83 16.80 -36.15
N LYS A 111 -1.57 17.72 -35.23
CA LYS A 111 -1.07 19.08 -35.49
C LYS A 111 0.17 19.37 -34.67
N ASP A 112 0.94 20.33 -35.13
CA ASP A 112 2.08 20.92 -34.42
C ASP A 112 1.70 22.35 -34.01
N TYR A 113 1.66 22.61 -32.71
CA TYR A 113 1.40 23.94 -32.17
C TYR A 113 2.46 24.37 -31.18
N LEU A 114 2.67 25.69 -31.11
CA LEU A 114 3.53 26.29 -30.11
C LEU A 114 2.76 26.46 -28.80
N VAL A 115 2.99 25.56 -27.84
CA VAL A 115 2.37 25.61 -26.51
C VAL A 115 3.41 26.11 -25.52
N ASN A 116 3.16 27.28 -24.92
CA ASN A 116 4.07 27.92 -23.96
C ASN A 116 5.53 28.00 -24.46
N GLY A 117 5.72 28.30 -25.75
CA GLY A 117 7.05 28.42 -26.36
C GLY A 117 7.70 27.10 -26.81
N ALA A 118 7.07 25.95 -26.55
CA ALA A 118 7.53 24.64 -27.01
C ALA A 118 6.67 24.10 -28.16
N MET A 119 7.30 23.64 -29.24
CA MET A 119 6.58 22.96 -30.32
C MET A 119 6.06 21.62 -29.80
N THR A 120 4.73 21.49 -29.76
CA THR A 120 4.03 20.34 -29.22
C THR A 120 3.19 19.71 -30.33
N GLN A 121 3.44 18.43 -30.59
CA GLN A 121 2.71 17.66 -31.58
C GLN A 121 1.63 16.82 -30.91
N GLY A 122 0.39 16.86 -31.41
CA GLY A 122 -0.72 16.08 -30.85
C GLY A 122 -2.07 16.41 -31.48
N TRP A 123 -3.14 16.00 -30.82
CA TRP A 123 -4.51 16.40 -31.14
C TRP A 123 -4.98 17.42 -30.10
N PHE A 124 -5.57 18.52 -30.54
CA PHE A 124 -5.93 19.63 -29.65
C PHE A 124 -7.41 19.96 -29.78
N SER A 125 -8.05 20.27 -28.65
CA SER A 125 -9.48 20.63 -28.60
C SER A 125 -9.84 21.81 -29.50
N VAL A 126 -8.91 22.73 -29.76
CA VAL A 126 -9.11 23.91 -30.63
C VAL A 126 -9.37 23.56 -32.10
N ASP A 127 -9.07 22.33 -32.53
CA ASP A 127 -9.27 21.86 -33.90
C ASP A 127 -10.67 21.26 -34.14
N TYR A 128 -11.38 20.94 -33.06
CA TYR A 128 -12.61 20.15 -33.08
C TYR A 128 -13.77 20.93 -32.45
N THR A 129 -14.95 20.87 -33.05
CA THR A 129 -16.17 21.34 -32.40
C THR A 129 -16.61 20.35 -31.33
N MET A 130 -17.47 20.75 -30.39
CA MET A 130 -18.03 19.79 -29.42
C MET A 130 -18.74 18.63 -30.15
N ARG A 131 -19.41 18.90 -31.27
CA ARG A 131 -20.05 17.87 -32.11
C ARG A 131 -19.05 16.85 -32.66
N ASP A 132 -17.84 17.27 -33.00
CA ASP A 132 -16.79 16.36 -33.46
C ASP A 132 -16.33 15.46 -32.30
N LEU A 133 -16.14 16.05 -31.12
CA LEU A 133 -15.68 15.37 -29.91
C LEU A 133 -16.70 14.38 -29.31
N LEU A 134 -17.99 14.46 -29.68
CA LEU A 134 -18.99 13.44 -29.29
C LEU A 134 -18.68 12.03 -29.81
N LYS A 135 -17.78 11.90 -30.80
CA LYS A 135 -17.34 10.61 -31.36
C LYS A 135 -16.11 10.04 -30.65
N VAL A 136 -15.56 10.78 -29.70
CA VAL A 136 -14.28 10.52 -29.06
C VAL A 136 -14.56 10.10 -27.63
N SER A 137 -13.94 8.99 -27.22
CA SER A 137 -14.13 8.41 -25.90
C SER A 137 -12.93 8.68 -25.02
N LEU A 138 -13.17 8.91 -23.74
CA LEU A 138 -12.14 8.98 -22.72
C LEU A 138 -11.51 7.59 -22.52
N THR A 139 -10.19 7.57 -22.30
CA THR A 139 -9.41 6.38 -21.96
C THR A 139 -8.51 6.69 -20.76
N GLN A 140 -7.90 5.66 -20.16
CA GLN A 140 -6.92 5.86 -19.09
C GLN A 140 -5.81 6.84 -19.51
N GLY A 141 -5.55 7.84 -18.67
CA GLY A 141 -4.49 8.83 -18.90
C GLY A 141 -3.09 8.33 -18.52
N ILE A 142 -3.03 7.27 -17.72
CA ILE A 142 -1.80 6.64 -17.23
C ILE A 142 -1.85 5.16 -17.61
N TYR A 143 -0.93 4.72 -18.46
CA TYR A 143 -0.94 3.35 -19.00
C TYR A 143 -0.70 2.24 -17.98
N SER A 144 -0.14 2.55 -16.81
CA SER A 144 -0.04 1.58 -15.71
C SER A 144 -1.37 1.37 -14.97
N ARG A 145 -2.34 2.28 -15.13
CA ARG A 145 -3.70 2.11 -14.59
C ARG A 145 -4.52 1.16 -15.46
N THR A 146 -5.58 0.63 -14.87
CA THR A 146 -6.43 -0.37 -15.52
C THR A 146 -7.12 0.19 -16.78
N TYR A 147 -6.96 -0.50 -17.91
CA TYR A 147 -7.63 -0.17 -19.18
C TYR A 147 -9.08 -0.69 -19.26
N ARG A 148 -9.56 -1.33 -18.19
CA ARG A 148 -10.82 -2.09 -18.18
C ARG A 148 -12.06 -1.21 -18.38
N PHE A 149 -11.94 0.07 -18.06
CA PHE A 149 -13.00 1.06 -18.21
C PHE A 149 -12.95 1.82 -19.54
N ASP A 150 -11.92 1.62 -20.38
CA ASP A 150 -11.81 2.33 -21.68
C ASP A 150 -12.92 1.89 -22.65
N LEU A 151 -13.36 0.63 -22.54
CA LEU A 151 -14.44 0.07 -23.37
C LEU A 151 -15.84 0.54 -22.95
N SER A 152 -15.95 1.34 -21.89
CA SER A 152 -17.20 1.99 -21.49
C SER A 152 -17.59 3.16 -22.40
N LEU A 153 -16.70 3.60 -23.29
CA LEU A 153 -16.94 4.66 -24.28
C LEU A 153 -17.45 5.96 -23.66
N TYR A 154 -16.86 6.37 -22.53
CA TYR A 154 -17.27 7.59 -21.83
C TYR A 154 -17.09 8.81 -22.74
N PRO A 155 -18.14 9.61 -23.00
CA PRO A 155 -18.01 10.82 -23.79
C PRO A 155 -17.27 11.91 -23.01
N ILE A 156 -16.67 12.83 -23.75
CA ILE A 156 -16.12 14.07 -23.18
C ILE A 156 -17.28 14.93 -22.66
N LEU A 157 -17.20 15.40 -21.42
CA LEU A 157 -18.23 16.21 -20.77
C LEU A 157 -17.91 17.71 -20.83
N SER A 158 -18.93 18.52 -21.09
CA SER A 158 -18.88 19.97 -20.87
C SER A 158 -18.94 20.32 -19.38
N VAL A 159 -18.47 21.52 -19.01
CA VAL A 159 -18.56 22.02 -17.63
C VAL A 159 -20.01 22.04 -17.13
N GLU A 160 -20.95 22.43 -17.98
CA GLU A 160 -22.39 22.44 -17.68
C GLU A 160 -22.94 21.03 -17.42
N GLU A 161 -22.46 20.01 -18.15
CA GLU A 161 -22.86 18.62 -17.93
C GLU A 161 -22.29 18.07 -16.64
N VAL A 162 -21.02 18.37 -16.31
CA VAL A 162 -20.42 18.02 -15.02
C VAL A 162 -21.22 18.64 -13.88
N GLN A 163 -21.58 19.93 -13.96
CA GLN A 163 -22.40 20.57 -12.94
C GLN A 163 -23.77 19.89 -12.73
N LYS A 164 -24.40 19.41 -13.81
CA LYS A 164 -25.69 18.70 -13.73
C LYS A 164 -25.58 17.33 -13.06
N GLN A 165 -24.43 16.66 -13.20
CA GLN A 165 -24.21 15.35 -12.57
C GLN A 165 -24.02 15.44 -11.06
N VAL A 166 -23.71 16.63 -10.54
CA VAL A 166 -23.11 16.80 -9.20
C VAL A 166 -23.95 17.70 -8.30
N ASP A 167 -25.24 17.91 -8.63
CA ASP A 167 -26.15 18.89 -8.02
C ASP A 167 -25.98 19.00 -6.49
N GLY A 168 -25.38 20.12 -6.05
CA GLY A 168 -25.03 20.41 -4.65
C GLY A 168 -23.54 20.35 -4.30
N SER A 169 -22.69 19.73 -5.12
CA SER A 169 -21.24 19.63 -4.90
C SER A 169 -20.50 20.88 -5.34
N SER A 170 -19.34 21.15 -4.72
CA SER A 170 -18.49 22.27 -5.10
C SER A 170 -17.68 21.97 -6.35
N LEU A 171 -17.56 22.95 -7.25
CA LEU A 171 -16.83 22.83 -8.50
C LEU A 171 -15.54 23.67 -8.49
N TRP A 172 -14.45 23.04 -8.90
CA TRP A 172 -13.14 23.65 -9.10
C TRP A 172 -12.78 23.65 -10.58
N LEU A 173 -12.65 24.83 -11.19
CA LEU A 173 -12.22 24.97 -12.58
C LEU A 173 -10.73 25.30 -12.63
N ASN A 174 -9.92 24.42 -13.19
CA ASN A 174 -8.51 24.68 -13.45
C ASN A 174 -8.30 25.12 -14.90
N VAL A 175 -7.83 26.35 -15.08
CA VAL A 175 -7.60 26.98 -16.39
C VAL A 175 -6.12 26.99 -16.68
N GLN A 176 -5.72 26.32 -17.75
CA GLN A 176 -4.34 26.22 -18.19
C GLN A 176 -4.21 26.64 -19.66
N ASN A 177 -3.07 27.21 -20.02
CA ASN A 177 -2.71 27.55 -21.40
C ASN A 177 -3.61 28.62 -22.05
N ASP A 178 -4.05 29.65 -21.31
CA ASP A 178 -4.79 30.81 -21.83
C ASP A 178 -4.10 31.45 -23.04
N ILE A 179 -2.78 31.55 -23.03
CA ILE A 179 -2.01 32.07 -24.18
C ILE A 179 -2.24 31.24 -25.44
N PHE A 180 -2.22 29.91 -25.32
CA PHE A 180 -2.49 29.00 -26.42
C PHE A 180 -3.91 29.22 -26.97
N TYR A 181 -4.93 29.27 -26.10
CA TYR A 181 -6.30 29.52 -26.56
C TYR A 181 -6.46 30.88 -27.26
N ARG A 182 -5.78 31.94 -26.79
CA ARG A 182 -5.76 33.24 -27.46
C ARG A 182 -5.15 33.19 -28.86
N GLN A 183 -4.10 32.39 -29.09
CA GLN A 183 -3.51 32.20 -30.42
C GLN A 183 -4.50 31.56 -31.41
N HIS A 184 -5.50 30.85 -30.91
CA HIS A 184 -6.57 30.23 -31.68
C HIS A 184 -7.87 31.06 -31.72
N ASN A 185 -7.81 32.35 -31.38
CA ASN A 185 -8.97 33.26 -31.31
C ASN A 185 -10.05 32.81 -30.31
N LEU A 186 -9.67 32.03 -29.29
CA LEU A 186 -10.52 31.62 -28.18
C LEU A 186 -10.14 32.41 -26.91
N SER A 187 -11.09 32.57 -25.99
CA SER A 187 -10.86 33.37 -24.77
C SER A 187 -11.33 32.62 -23.53
N MET A 188 -10.37 32.02 -22.81
CA MET A 188 -10.64 31.40 -21.51
C MET A 188 -11.27 32.40 -20.54
N ARG A 189 -10.76 33.63 -20.52
CA ARG A 189 -11.35 34.71 -19.72
C ARG A 189 -12.83 34.91 -20.00
N SER A 190 -13.20 35.04 -21.28
CA SER A 190 -14.59 35.31 -21.66
C SER A 190 -15.49 34.12 -21.35
N TYR A 191 -15.00 32.90 -21.59
CA TYR A 191 -15.68 31.67 -21.22
C TYR A 191 -15.93 31.60 -19.70
N ILE A 192 -14.89 31.76 -18.87
CA ILE A 192 -14.98 31.67 -17.41
C ILE A 192 -15.94 32.72 -16.83
N LEU A 193 -15.91 33.96 -17.34
CA LEU A 193 -16.85 35.00 -16.92
C LEU A 193 -18.30 34.73 -17.36
N SER A 194 -18.49 33.99 -18.46
CA SER A 194 -19.80 33.60 -18.96
C SER A 194 -20.37 32.43 -18.16
N ILE A 195 -19.61 31.34 -18.03
CA ILE A 195 -20.03 30.12 -17.35
C ILE A 195 -20.32 30.36 -15.87
N SER A 196 -19.56 31.25 -15.21
CA SER A 196 -19.78 31.60 -13.80
C SER A 196 -21.09 32.37 -13.54
N ARG A 197 -21.85 32.72 -14.58
CA ARG A 197 -23.21 33.30 -14.45
C ARG A 197 -24.30 32.23 -14.39
N SER A 198 -24.03 31.05 -14.94
CA SER A 198 -24.99 29.93 -15.03
C SER A 198 -24.60 28.74 -14.16
N VAL A 199 -23.33 28.63 -13.77
CA VAL A 199 -22.78 27.56 -12.95
C VAL A 199 -22.15 28.15 -11.69
N ILE A 200 -22.38 27.51 -10.54
CA ILE A 200 -21.75 27.87 -9.27
C ILE A 200 -20.32 27.33 -9.29
N VAL A 201 -19.35 28.21 -9.52
CA VAL A 201 -17.92 27.88 -9.48
C VAL A 201 -17.33 28.35 -8.15
N ASN A 202 -16.88 27.40 -7.32
CA ASN A 202 -16.33 27.66 -6.01
C ASN A 202 -14.86 28.06 -6.07
N TYR A 203 -14.12 27.47 -7.00
CA TYR A 203 -12.69 27.70 -7.17
C TYR A 203 -12.33 27.86 -8.64
N ILE A 204 -11.46 28.83 -8.93
CA ILE A 204 -10.82 28.97 -10.24
C ILE A 204 -9.32 28.98 -9.99
N SER A 205 -8.61 28.01 -10.53
CA SER A 205 -7.15 27.99 -10.50
C SER A 205 -6.54 28.23 -11.85
N SER A 206 -5.33 28.78 -11.86
CA SER A 206 -4.51 28.85 -13.07
C SER A 206 -3.04 28.96 -12.73
N PRO A 207 -2.15 28.37 -13.54
CA PRO A 207 -0.72 28.61 -13.43
C PRO A 207 -0.28 29.92 -14.11
N GLU A 208 -1.17 30.61 -14.85
CA GLU A 208 -0.83 31.83 -15.59
C GLU A 208 -1.24 33.09 -14.82
N VAL A 209 -0.26 33.95 -14.50
CA VAL A 209 -0.44 35.14 -13.68
C VAL A 209 -1.36 36.16 -14.36
N ASP A 210 -1.18 36.40 -15.65
CA ASP A 210 -2.01 37.38 -16.38
C ASP A 210 -3.47 36.95 -16.44
N PHE A 211 -3.73 35.64 -16.56
CA PHE A 211 -5.10 35.13 -16.58
C PHE A 211 -5.82 35.47 -15.28
N LEU A 212 -5.25 35.14 -14.11
CA LEU A 212 -5.86 35.46 -12.82
C LEU A 212 -6.02 36.96 -12.60
N ARG A 213 -5.00 37.75 -12.94
CA ARG A 213 -5.07 39.23 -12.89
C ARG A 213 -6.18 39.80 -13.78
N SER A 214 -6.46 39.17 -14.92
CA SER A 214 -7.49 39.62 -15.86
C SER A 214 -8.92 39.42 -15.34
N ILE A 215 -9.12 38.52 -14.35
CA ILE A 215 -10.44 38.18 -13.79
C ILE A 215 -10.63 38.62 -12.33
N VAL A 216 -9.56 38.90 -11.58
CA VAL A 216 -9.63 39.19 -10.13
C VAL A 216 -10.69 40.24 -9.77
N ALA A 217 -10.74 41.36 -10.51
CA ALA A 217 -11.69 42.44 -10.25
C ALA A 217 -13.16 42.00 -10.34
N ARG A 218 -13.46 40.94 -11.10
CA ARG A 218 -14.82 40.38 -11.23
C ARG A 218 -15.18 39.45 -10.07
N PHE A 219 -14.19 38.81 -9.44
CA PHE A 219 -14.40 37.85 -8.36
C PHE A 219 -14.08 38.39 -6.96
N GLN A 220 -13.56 39.61 -6.84
CA GLN A 220 -13.25 40.26 -5.55
C GLN A 220 -14.39 40.26 -4.52
N LYS A 221 -15.65 40.35 -4.98
CA LYS A 221 -16.85 40.31 -4.12
C LYS A 221 -17.61 38.98 -4.21
N SER A 222 -17.07 38.01 -4.97
CA SER A 222 -17.64 36.66 -5.09
C SER A 222 -17.19 35.79 -3.92
N LYS A 223 -17.89 34.69 -3.69
CA LYS A 223 -17.41 33.58 -2.86
C LYS A 223 -16.41 32.67 -3.60
N THR A 224 -16.26 32.85 -4.91
CA THR A 224 -15.29 32.11 -5.73
C THR A 224 -13.87 32.47 -5.33
N LYS A 225 -13.09 31.45 -4.97
CA LYS A 225 -11.68 31.59 -4.60
C LYS A 225 -10.80 31.51 -5.86
N LEU A 226 -9.83 32.40 -5.96
CA LEU A 226 -8.84 32.38 -7.04
C LEU A 226 -7.55 31.77 -6.53
N VAL A 227 -7.06 30.73 -7.20
CA VAL A 227 -5.93 29.93 -6.72
C VAL A 227 -4.80 29.94 -7.74
N PHE A 228 -3.62 30.40 -7.34
CA PHE A 228 -2.44 30.36 -8.21
C PHE A 228 -1.80 28.96 -8.15
N ARG A 229 -1.71 28.27 -9.29
CA ARG A 229 -1.16 26.92 -9.37
C ARG A 229 0.32 26.98 -9.71
N PHE A 230 1.16 26.46 -8.83
CA PHE A 230 2.58 26.25 -9.10
C PHE A 230 2.79 24.98 -9.93
N LEU A 231 3.78 25.03 -10.83
CA LEU A 231 4.29 23.87 -11.55
C LEU A 231 5.70 23.53 -11.00
N GLY A 232 6.57 22.87 -11.77
CA GLY A 232 7.97 22.64 -11.36
C GLY A 232 8.73 23.95 -11.09
N GLU A 233 9.64 23.94 -10.11
CA GLU A 233 10.36 25.15 -9.65
C GLU A 233 11.18 25.85 -10.74
N ASP A 234 11.68 25.06 -11.69
CA ASP A 234 12.49 25.45 -12.84
C ASP A 234 11.64 25.85 -14.06
N ILE A 235 10.33 25.56 -14.04
CA ILE A 235 9.42 25.92 -15.12
C ILE A 235 9.20 27.44 -15.08
N THR A 236 9.25 28.07 -16.25
CA THR A 236 9.00 29.51 -16.40
C THR A 236 7.52 29.78 -16.58
N GLU A 237 6.98 30.68 -15.76
CA GLU A 237 5.63 31.19 -15.91
C GLU A 237 5.60 32.19 -17.10
N PRO A 238 4.71 31.98 -18.09
CA PRO A 238 4.85 32.61 -19.39
C PRO A 238 4.51 34.11 -19.40
N SER A 239 3.75 34.63 -18.42
CA SER A 239 3.37 36.05 -18.36
C SER A 239 4.41 36.94 -17.68
N THR A 240 5.06 36.43 -16.65
CA THR A 240 6.03 37.17 -15.83
C THR A 240 7.46 36.91 -16.27
N ASN A 241 7.69 35.86 -17.08
CA ASN A 241 9.01 35.39 -17.48
C ASN A 241 9.93 35.09 -16.27
N GLN A 242 9.33 34.69 -15.15
CA GLN A 242 10.01 34.24 -13.94
C GLN A 242 9.71 32.75 -13.72
N THR A 243 10.62 32.04 -13.06
CA THR A 243 10.35 30.65 -12.69
C THR A 243 9.35 30.58 -11.54
N TYR A 244 8.60 29.48 -11.44
CA TYR A 244 7.69 29.25 -10.31
C TYR A 244 8.42 29.26 -8.96
N GLY A 245 9.66 28.74 -8.89
CA GLY A 245 10.49 28.82 -7.69
C GLY A 245 10.90 30.25 -7.32
N THR A 246 10.99 31.16 -8.29
CA THR A 246 11.22 32.60 -8.04
C THR A 246 9.94 33.27 -7.54
N LEU A 247 8.80 32.99 -8.16
CA LEU A 247 7.49 33.52 -7.75
C LEU A 247 7.11 33.07 -6.33
N LEU A 248 7.48 31.86 -5.92
CA LEU A 248 7.22 31.31 -4.59
C LEU A 248 7.79 32.19 -3.47
N LYS A 249 8.92 32.87 -3.74
CA LYS A 249 9.59 33.76 -2.77
C LYS A 249 8.86 35.10 -2.58
N ASN A 250 7.83 35.37 -3.37
CA ASN A 250 7.07 36.62 -3.35
C ASN A 250 5.56 36.37 -3.21
N LEU A 251 5.18 35.78 -2.07
CA LEU A 251 3.78 35.48 -1.76
C LEU A 251 2.89 36.74 -1.67
N SER A 252 3.45 37.88 -1.24
CA SER A 252 2.70 39.15 -1.22
C SER A 252 2.31 39.64 -2.62
N PHE A 253 3.15 39.39 -3.64
CA PHE A 253 2.79 39.61 -5.04
C PHE A 253 1.65 38.69 -5.49
N ILE A 254 1.67 37.42 -5.09
CA ILE A 254 0.61 36.46 -5.43
C ILE A 254 -0.71 36.85 -4.76
N LYS A 255 -0.65 37.31 -3.51
CA LYS A 255 -1.80 37.80 -2.75
C LYS A 255 -2.54 38.95 -3.42
N THR A 256 -1.92 39.69 -4.33
CA THR A 256 -2.61 40.77 -5.06
C THR A 256 -3.67 40.25 -6.05
N PHE A 257 -3.62 38.97 -6.43
CA PHE A 257 -4.54 38.40 -7.43
C PHE A 257 -5.13 37.03 -7.06
N ALA A 258 -4.63 36.37 -6.01
CA ALA A 258 -5.12 35.08 -5.54
C ALA A 258 -5.50 35.10 -4.06
N THR A 259 -6.43 34.23 -3.69
CA THR A 259 -6.82 33.94 -2.30
C THR A 259 -6.13 32.69 -1.76
N GLY A 260 -5.56 31.86 -2.62
CA GLY A 260 -4.74 30.71 -2.24
C GLY A 260 -3.75 30.29 -3.32
N ILE A 261 -2.96 29.27 -3.01
CA ILE A 261 -1.97 28.67 -3.89
C ILE A 261 -2.16 27.15 -3.92
N LEU A 262 -1.95 26.52 -5.08
CA LEU A 262 -1.89 25.07 -5.23
C LEU A 262 -0.46 24.70 -5.59
N VAL A 263 0.21 23.91 -4.77
CA VAL A 263 1.63 23.56 -4.96
C VAL A 263 1.82 22.05 -5.08
N PRO A 264 2.77 21.58 -5.90
CA PRO A 264 3.24 20.20 -5.83
C PRO A 264 3.70 19.83 -4.42
N LYS A 265 3.41 18.62 -3.93
CA LYS A 265 3.75 18.21 -2.55
C LYS A 265 5.23 18.37 -2.18
N HIS A 266 6.14 18.27 -3.16
CA HIS A 266 7.58 18.43 -2.94
C HIS A 266 8.02 19.86 -2.57
N TYR A 267 7.20 20.88 -2.85
CA TYR A 267 7.44 22.26 -2.39
C TYR A 267 7.30 22.39 -0.87
N ILE A 268 6.39 21.59 -0.30
CA ILE A 268 6.11 21.58 1.13
C ILE A 268 7.07 20.63 1.84
N TRP A 269 7.21 19.41 1.33
CA TRP A 269 8.11 18.41 1.89
C TRP A 269 9.04 17.85 0.82
N PRO A 270 10.28 18.37 0.74
CA PRO A 270 11.23 17.92 -0.26
C PRO A 270 11.62 16.45 -0.07
N VAL A 271 11.81 15.76 -1.19
CA VAL A 271 12.18 14.34 -1.25
C VAL A 271 13.56 14.22 -1.91
N THR A 272 14.43 13.40 -1.36
CA THR A 272 15.75 13.09 -1.94
C THR A 272 15.61 12.20 -3.17
N ALA A 273 16.62 12.19 -4.04
CA ALA A 273 16.60 11.38 -5.26
C ALA A 273 16.46 9.86 -5.00
N ASP A 274 16.82 9.39 -3.79
CA ASP A 274 16.63 8.01 -3.34
C ASP A 274 15.28 7.75 -2.63
N LEU A 275 14.30 8.66 -2.78
CA LEU A 275 12.93 8.57 -2.25
C LEU A 275 12.82 8.58 -0.72
N TYR A 276 13.51 9.51 -0.07
CA TYR A 276 13.33 9.78 1.36
C TYR A 276 12.97 11.23 1.61
N LEU A 277 12.14 11.47 2.63
CA LEU A 277 11.85 12.81 3.09
C LEU A 277 13.13 13.49 3.57
N GLN A 278 13.28 14.76 3.25
CA GLN A 278 14.24 15.61 3.95
C GLN A 278 13.82 15.80 5.40
N SER A 279 14.80 16.08 6.27
CA SER A 279 14.61 16.11 7.73
C SER A 279 13.65 17.20 8.21
N GLN A 280 13.36 18.21 7.38
CA GLN A 280 12.46 19.31 7.69
C GLN A 280 11.60 19.61 6.47
N ALA A 281 10.32 19.86 6.72
CA ALA A 281 9.44 20.50 5.74
C ALA A 281 9.88 21.97 5.53
N THR A 282 9.48 22.56 4.41
CA THR A 282 9.71 23.98 4.15
C THR A 282 8.73 24.85 4.96
N SER A 283 9.03 26.14 5.07
CA SER A 283 8.13 27.09 5.76
C SER A 283 6.92 27.51 4.93
N ILE A 284 6.75 26.99 3.70
CA ILE A 284 5.82 27.56 2.73
C ILE A 284 4.37 27.58 3.20
N VAL A 285 3.95 26.57 3.97
CA VAL A 285 2.58 26.52 4.52
C VAL A 285 2.36 27.67 5.50
N SER A 286 3.26 27.80 6.48
CA SER A 286 3.21 28.88 7.45
C SER A 286 3.36 30.27 6.81
N ASP A 287 4.23 30.40 5.80
CA ASP A 287 4.45 31.66 5.10
C ASP A 287 3.22 32.07 4.27
N ALA A 288 2.59 31.12 3.58
CA ALA A 288 1.32 31.34 2.88
C ALA A 288 0.22 31.79 3.84
N HIS A 289 0.06 31.09 4.97
CA HIS A 289 -0.94 31.46 5.98
C HIS A 289 -0.68 32.85 6.58
N LYS A 290 0.58 33.22 6.82
CA LYS A 290 0.95 34.56 7.30
C LYS A 290 0.56 35.68 6.34
N GLU A 291 0.66 35.42 5.05
CA GLU A 291 0.23 36.32 3.97
C GLU A 291 -1.29 36.24 3.70
N GLY A 292 -2.01 35.38 4.42
CA GLY A 292 -3.45 35.16 4.28
C GLY A 292 -3.81 34.41 3.00
N LEU A 293 -2.94 33.53 2.51
CA LEU A 293 -3.18 32.63 1.38
C LEU A 293 -3.47 31.22 1.90
N GLU A 294 -4.55 30.61 1.44
CA GLU A 294 -4.77 29.17 1.60
C GLU A 294 -3.73 28.41 0.76
N ILE A 295 -3.29 27.24 1.20
CA ILE A 295 -2.34 26.39 0.48
C ILE A 295 -2.92 24.99 0.30
N TYR A 296 -3.05 24.59 -0.96
CA TYR A 296 -3.50 23.27 -1.36
C TYR A 296 -2.29 22.47 -1.86
N ALA A 297 -2.21 21.20 -1.46
CA ALA A 297 -1.13 20.31 -1.87
C ALA A 297 -1.61 19.37 -2.98
N GLY A 298 -0.87 19.31 -4.09
CA GLY A 298 -1.17 18.46 -5.25
C GLY A 298 -0.19 17.30 -5.40
N ASP A 299 -0.45 16.47 -6.42
CA ASP A 299 0.33 15.29 -6.80
C ASP A 299 0.24 14.12 -5.79
N PHE A 300 -0.91 13.98 -5.14
CA PHE A 300 -1.22 12.83 -4.30
C PHE A 300 -1.92 11.74 -5.12
N VAL A 301 -1.35 10.53 -5.07
CA VAL A 301 -1.87 9.33 -5.72
C VAL A 301 -1.49 8.11 -4.87
N ASN A 302 -2.29 7.06 -4.90
CA ASN A 302 -2.05 5.84 -4.12
C ASN A 302 -1.22 4.80 -4.89
N ASP A 303 -1.13 4.92 -6.22
CA ASP A 303 -0.64 3.88 -7.13
C ASP A 303 0.80 4.12 -7.63
N ILE A 304 1.66 4.66 -6.76
CA ILE A 304 3.09 4.88 -7.01
C ILE A 304 3.94 4.49 -5.80
N VAL A 305 5.26 4.34 -6.02
CA VAL A 305 6.22 4.29 -4.92
C VAL A 305 6.35 5.69 -4.32
N ILE A 306 5.78 5.88 -3.13
CA ILE A 306 5.93 7.08 -2.30
C ILE A 306 7.22 6.98 -1.46
N PRO A 307 7.68 8.08 -0.81
CA PRO A 307 8.88 8.03 0.02
C PRO A 307 8.87 6.88 1.03
N TYR A 308 10.00 6.18 1.18
CA TYR A 308 10.12 5.00 2.05
C TYR A 308 9.85 5.30 3.53
N ASN A 309 9.88 6.57 3.93
CA ASN A 309 9.46 7.04 5.24
C ASN A 309 8.01 6.69 5.58
N TYR A 310 7.15 6.53 4.57
CA TYR A 310 5.75 6.19 4.73
C TYR A 310 5.47 4.69 4.63
N SER A 311 6.47 3.83 4.41
CA SER A 311 6.25 2.37 4.36
C SER A 311 5.14 1.96 3.37
N PHE A 312 5.09 2.62 2.20
CA PHE A 312 4.05 2.45 1.18
C PHE A 312 2.61 2.80 1.62
N ASP A 313 2.44 3.48 2.77
CA ASP A 313 1.13 3.91 3.28
C ASP A 313 0.76 5.31 2.75
N PRO A 314 -0.21 5.43 1.82
CA PRO A 314 -0.65 6.72 1.31
C PRO A 314 -1.38 7.55 2.38
N LEU A 315 -2.12 6.93 3.31
CA LEU A 315 -2.80 7.63 4.40
C LEU A 315 -1.78 8.30 5.33
N ALA A 316 -0.68 7.63 5.65
CA ALA A 316 0.43 8.21 6.41
C ALA A 316 1.04 9.42 5.68
N GLU A 317 1.14 9.37 4.35
CA GLU A 317 1.55 10.53 3.55
C GLU A 317 0.57 11.70 3.73
N TYR A 318 -0.75 11.50 3.57
CA TYR A 318 -1.72 12.60 3.78
C TYR A 318 -1.65 13.16 5.21
N ILE A 319 -1.61 12.31 6.24
CA ILE A 319 -1.52 12.73 7.65
C ILE A 319 -0.31 13.62 7.89
N SER A 320 0.82 13.32 7.24
CA SER A 320 2.05 14.12 7.38
C SER A 320 1.92 15.57 6.89
N PHE A 321 0.89 15.90 6.09
CA PHE A 321 0.64 17.26 5.59
C PHE A 321 -0.48 18.00 6.36
N ILE A 322 -1.18 17.33 7.28
CA ILE A 322 -2.32 17.93 8.01
C ILE A 322 -2.28 17.78 9.52
N ASP A 323 -1.56 16.78 10.05
CA ASP A 323 -1.51 16.47 11.48
C ASP A 323 -0.10 16.02 11.92
N ASN A 324 0.91 16.78 11.49
CA ASN A 324 2.32 16.56 11.86
C ASN A 324 2.77 17.35 13.11
N GLY A 325 1.88 18.20 13.64
CA GLY A 325 2.14 19.08 14.80
C GLY A 325 2.71 20.46 14.46
N GLU A 326 3.14 20.70 13.23
CA GLU A 326 3.76 21.95 12.77
C GLU A 326 2.87 22.80 11.86
N PHE A 327 2.05 22.16 11.01
CA PHE A 327 1.14 22.85 10.10
C PHE A 327 0.00 21.94 9.64
N SER A 328 -1.00 22.54 8.99
CA SER A 328 -2.00 21.81 8.18
C SER A 328 -2.20 22.52 6.84
N VAL A 329 -2.06 21.81 5.72
CA VAL A 329 -2.49 22.35 4.42
C VAL A 329 -4.00 22.53 4.39
N ASP A 330 -4.50 23.49 3.62
CA ASP A 330 -5.93 23.80 3.52
C ASP A 330 -6.72 22.79 2.66
N GLY A 331 -6.02 21.92 1.92
CA GLY A 331 -6.63 20.80 1.22
C GLY A 331 -5.71 20.07 0.26
N PHE A 332 -6.23 19.01 -0.34
CA PHE A 332 -5.50 18.12 -1.25
C PHE A 332 -6.15 18.05 -2.63
N LEU A 333 -5.35 18.16 -3.67
CA LEU A 333 -5.71 17.74 -5.03
C LEU A 333 -5.18 16.31 -5.25
N THR A 334 -6.09 15.35 -5.44
CA THR A 334 -5.76 13.91 -5.52
C THR A 334 -6.57 13.19 -6.58
N ASP A 335 -5.99 12.10 -7.11
CA ASP A 335 -6.69 11.16 -7.98
C ASP A 335 -7.52 10.12 -7.20
N PHE A 336 -7.30 10.01 -5.89
CA PHE A 336 -7.91 9.05 -4.96
C PHE A 336 -8.58 9.80 -3.80
N PRO A 337 -9.76 10.41 -3.98
CA PRO A 337 -10.42 11.25 -2.96
C PRO A 337 -10.86 10.51 -1.70
N LEU A 338 -10.89 9.16 -1.72
CA LEU A 338 -11.23 8.35 -0.54
C LEU A 338 -10.15 8.47 0.55
N THR A 339 -8.87 8.25 0.23
CA THR A 339 -7.77 8.26 1.21
C THR A 339 -7.68 9.55 2.05
N PRO A 340 -7.68 10.77 1.47
CA PRO A 340 -7.67 11.97 2.30
C PRO A 340 -8.99 12.17 3.06
N SER A 341 -10.12 11.66 2.56
CA SER A 341 -11.39 11.68 3.31
C SER A 341 -11.29 10.84 4.58
N GLU A 342 -10.67 9.65 4.50
CA GLU A 342 -10.33 8.84 5.67
C GLU A 342 -9.34 9.57 6.58
N ALA A 343 -8.22 10.06 6.03
CA ALA A 343 -7.17 10.74 6.78
C ALA A 343 -7.73 11.90 7.62
N ILE A 344 -8.53 12.77 7.01
CA ILE A 344 -9.14 13.94 7.66
C ILE A 344 -10.24 13.51 8.63
N GLY A 345 -11.12 12.60 8.22
CA GLY A 345 -12.34 12.28 8.96
C GLY A 345 -12.18 11.30 10.11
N CYS A 346 -11.18 10.40 10.04
CA CYS A 346 -11.10 9.23 10.92
C CYS A 346 -9.71 9.00 11.56
N PHE A 347 -8.65 9.53 10.96
CA PHE A 347 -7.26 9.23 11.38
C PHE A 347 -6.48 10.44 11.92
N SER A 348 -6.94 11.67 11.63
CA SER A 348 -6.35 12.89 12.18
C SER A 348 -6.80 13.15 13.62
N HIS A 349 -5.92 13.74 14.41
CA HIS A 349 -6.11 14.14 15.80
C HIS A 349 -6.62 13.00 16.70
N VAL A 350 -6.27 11.77 16.35
CA VAL A 350 -6.61 10.59 17.14
C VAL A 350 -5.77 10.61 18.41
N ASN A 351 -6.44 10.66 19.56
CA ASN A 351 -5.74 10.68 20.84
C ASN A 351 -4.99 9.35 21.04
N LYS A 352 -3.65 9.43 21.12
CA LYS A 352 -2.76 8.29 21.36
C LYS A 352 -3.08 7.52 22.65
N SER A 353 -3.79 8.14 23.61
CA SER A 353 -4.22 7.53 24.87
C SER A 353 -5.64 6.95 24.86
N SER A 354 -6.41 7.01 23.76
CA SER A 354 -7.79 6.48 23.70
C SER A 354 -7.99 5.28 22.77
N LEU A 355 -8.82 4.35 23.25
CA LEU A 355 -9.52 3.22 22.62
C LEU A 355 -8.70 2.31 21.69
N ASP A 356 -7.98 1.37 22.31
CA ASP A 356 -7.79 0.07 21.67
C ASP A 356 -9.17 -0.58 21.52
N HIS A 357 -9.68 -0.67 20.29
CA HIS A 357 -11.00 -1.26 20.02
C HIS A 357 -11.02 -2.80 20.13
N GLY A 358 -9.98 -3.41 20.71
CA GLY A 358 -9.84 -4.84 21.03
C GLY A 358 -9.49 -5.70 19.81
N LYS A 359 -10.31 -5.64 18.76
CA LYS A 359 -10.08 -6.30 17.47
C LYS A 359 -9.62 -5.30 16.39
N PRO A 360 -9.05 -5.74 15.26
CA PRO A 360 -8.50 -7.08 15.06
C PRO A 360 -7.28 -7.30 15.96
N ILE A 361 -6.97 -8.56 16.26
CA ILE A 361 -5.64 -8.90 16.80
C ILE A 361 -4.61 -8.65 15.69
N ILE A 362 -3.57 -7.89 15.99
CA ILE A 362 -2.50 -7.57 15.04
C ILE A 362 -1.34 -8.54 15.25
N LEU A 363 -1.14 -9.42 14.29
CA LEU A 363 0.00 -10.33 14.24
C LEU A 363 1.00 -9.85 13.20
N SER A 364 2.25 -9.61 13.60
CA SER A 364 3.30 -9.29 12.63
C SER A 364 3.65 -10.52 11.79
N HIS A 365 3.93 -10.34 10.51
CA HIS A 365 4.45 -11.39 9.66
C HIS A 365 5.97 -11.24 9.51
N ASN A 366 6.71 -12.08 10.23
CA ASN A 366 8.17 -12.06 10.37
C ASN A 366 8.71 -10.74 10.97
N GLY A 367 7.96 -10.12 11.88
CA GLY A 367 8.20 -8.75 12.35
C GLY A 367 7.65 -7.68 11.38
N ALA A 368 8.21 -6.48 11.39
CA ALA A 368 7.88 -5.43 10.41
C ALA A 368 8.67 -5.65 9.12
N SER A 369 8.44 -6.79 8.47
CA SER A 369 9.14 -7.27 7.27
C SER A 369 8.93 -6.38 6.04
N GLY A 370 7.90 -5.53 6.07
CA GLY A 370 7.68 -4.45 5.10
C GLY A 370 8.78 -3.37 5.10
N ASP A 371 9.50 -3.23 6.21
CA ASP A 371 10.46 -2.14 6.44
C ASP A 371 11.89 -2.60 6.68
N TYR A 372 12.06 -3.81 7.24
CA TYR A 372 13.36 -4.41 7.55
C TYR A 372 13.42 -5.85 7.07
N PRO A 373 14.63 -6.42 6.90
CA PRO A 373 14.76 -7.85 6.67
C PRO A 373 14.05 -8.67 7.74
N ASP A 374 13.24 -9.61 7.27
CA ASP A 374 12.42 -10.54 8.03
C ASP A 374 13.19 -11.20 9.20
N CYS A 375 12.51 -11.44 10.32
CA CYS A 375 13.04 -12.17 11.49
C CYS A 375 14.33 -11.58 12.12
N THR A 376 14.62 -10.29 11.88
CA THR A 376 15.76 -9.60 12.51
C THR A 376 15.37 -8.84 13.77
N ASP A 377 16.37 -8.46 14.57
CA ASP A 377 16.21 -7.63 15.76
C ASP A 377 15.53 -6.29 15.45
N LEU A 378 15.87 -5.68 14.32
CA LEU A 378 15.23 -4.44 13.86
C LEU A 378 13.77 -4.65 13.42
N ALA A 379 13.47 -5.73 12.69
CA ALA A 379 12.11 -6.06 12.28
C ALA A 379 11.20 -6.29 13.50
N TYR A 380 11.67 -7.03 14.52
CA TYR A 380 10.90 -7.25 15.74
C TYR A 380 10.77 -6.01 16.62
N ASN A 381 11.84 -5.23 16.79
CA ASN A 381 11.75 -3.96 17.51
C ASN A 381 10.75 -3.01 16.86
N LYS A 382 10.75 -2.92 15.52
CA LYS A 382 9.80 -2.08 14.81
C LYS A 382 8.37 -2.63 14.93
N ALA A 383 8.13 -3.93 14.77
CA ALA A 383 6.78 -4.50 14.95
C ALA A 383 6.18 -4.18 16.32
N VAL A 384 6.98 -4.28 17.38
CA VAL A 384 6.55 -3.93 18.75
C VAL A 384 6.25 -2.43 18.86
N ASN A 385 7.13 -1.57 18.33
CA ASN A 385 6.95 -0.11 18.39
C ASN A 385 5.75 0.37 17.56
N ASP A 386 5.50 -0.28 16.43
CA ASP A 386 4.36 -0.05 15.56
C ASP A 386 3.04 -0.55 16.17
N GLY A 387 3.12 -1.39 17.21
CA GLY A 387 1.99 -1.78 18.04
C GLY A 387 1.33 -3.09 17.64
N ALA A 388 2.11 -4.06 17.12
CA ALA A 388 1.68 -5.45 17.01
C ALA A 388 1.24 -6.00 18.38
N ASP A 389 0.17 -6.78 18.40
CA ASP A 389 -0.30 -7.49 19.60
C ASP A 389 0.50 -8.79 19.80
N ILE A 390 0.83 -9.47 18.69
CA ILE A 390 1.60 -10.72 18.63
C ILE A 390 2.76 -10.55 17.63
N ILE A 391 3.94 -11.02 18.00
CA ILE A 391 5.06 -11.21 17.07
C ILE A 391 5.34 -12.70 16.85
N ASP A 392 5.80 -13.05 15.66
CA ASP A 392 6.00 -14.41 15.20
C ASP A 392 7.48 -14.80 15.03
N CYS A 393 7.80 -16.07 15.19
CA CYS A 393 9.10 -16.64 14.87
C CYS A 393 8.89 -17.96 14.11
N PRO A 394 9.08 -17.96 12.77
CA PRO A 394 9.23 -19.18 12.01
C PRO A 394 10.55 -19.85 12.36
N VAL A 395 10.48 -21.05 12.89
CA VAL A 395 11.64 -21.74 13.47
C VAL A 395 12.30 -22.62 12.44
N GLN A 396 13.59 -22.39 12.22
CA GLN A 396 14.46 -23.24 11.43
C GLN A 396 15.59 -23.79 12.30
N VAL A 397 16.20 -24.89 11.86
CA VAL A 397 17.31 -25.55 12.55
C VAL A 397 18.61 -25.41 11.77
N THR A 398 19.69 -25.08 12.48
CA THR A 398 21.05 -25.02 11.93
C THR A 398 21.72 -26.41 11.94
N GLN A 399 22.86 -26.53 11.25
CA GLN A 399 23.63 -27.78 11.20
C GLN A 399 24.04 -28.29 12.58
N ASP A 400 24.35 -27.38 13.50
CA ASP A 400 24.72 -27.65 14.89
C ASP A 400 23.52 -27.75 15.85
N GLY A 401 22.30 -27.87 15.30
CA GLY A 401 21.08 -28.13 16.06
C GLY A 401 20.50 -26.91 16.80
N VAL A 402 20.98 -25.70 16.49
CA VAL A 402 20.46 -24.48 17.11
C VAL A 402 19.21 -24.01 16.38
N LEU A 403 18.19 -23.60 17.15
CA LEU A 403 16.95 -23.05 16.61
C LEU A 403 17.07 -21.54 16.38
N ILE A 404 16.71 -21.09 15.19
CA ILE A 404 16.75 -19.68 14.77
C ILE A 404 15.40 -19.22 14.21
N CYS A 405 15.10 -17.93 14.36
CA CYS A 405 13.97 -17.31 13.66
C CYS A 405 14.38 -16.97 12.23
N MET A 406 13.74 -17.59 11.25
CA MET A 406 14.07 -17.42 9.83
C MET A 406 12.84 -17.74 8.97
N SER A 407 12.44 -16.81 8.11
CA SER A 407 11.21 -16.92 7.29
C SER A 407 11.23 -17.99 6.20
N SER A 408 12.41 -18.55 5.90
CA SER A 408 12.58 -19.65 4.93
C SER A 408 13.67 -20.60 5.41
N ILE A 409 13.48 -21.90 5.15
CA ILE A 409 14.51 -22.93 5.34
C ILE A 409 15.63 -22.80 4.31
N ASN A 410 15.38 -22.18 3.15
CA ASN A 410 16.35 -21.90 2.12
C ASN A 410 16.93 -20.49 2.30
N LEU A 411 18.19 -20.43 2.70
CA LEU A 411 18.91 -19.18 2.99
C LEU A 411 19.04 -18.25 1.76
N ILE A 412 18.81 -18.75 0.53
CA ILE A 412 18.84 -17.91 -0.68
C ILE A 412 17.72 -16.86 -0.66
N ASP A 413 16.59 -17.17 -0.03
CA ASP A 413 15.38 -16.36 -0.16
C ASP A 413 15.45 -15.07 0.66
N ASN A 414 16.19 -15.08 1.77
CA ASN A 414 16.21 -14.01 2.78
C ASN A 414 17.62 -13.67 3.29
N THR A 415 18.68 -14.15 2.63
CA THR A 415 20.06 -13.76 2.93
C THR A 415 20.90 -13.56 1.67
N ASN A 416 22.14 -13.10 1.83
CA ASN A 416 23.12 -13.02 0.76
C ASN A 416 23.91 -14.33 0.51
N VAL A 417 23.44 -15.50 0.97
CA VAL A 417 24.20 -16.77 0.89
C VAL A 417 24.66 -17.12 -0.53
N GLY A 418 23.86 -16.81 -1.55
CA GLY A 418 24.20 -17.08 -2.96
C GLY A 418 25.42 -16.30 -3.47
N GLN A 419 25.82 -15.24 -2.75
CA GLN A 419 27.01 -14.42 -3.02
C GLN A 419 28.16 -14.70 -2.04
N SER A 420 27.98 -15.65 -1.13
CA SER A 420 28.95 -16.00 -0.08
C SER A 420 29.88 -17.15 -0.48
N LEU A 421 30.84 -17.47 0.39
CA LEU A 421 31.72 -18.64 0.24
C LEU A 421 30.96 -19.98 0.27
N PHE A 422 29.71 -19.99 0.76
CA PHE A 422 28.88 -21.20 0.84
C PHE A 422 28.12 -21.51 -0.44
N ARG A 423 28.25 -20.71 -1.50
CA ARG A 423 27.59 -20.95 -2.80
C ARG A 423 27.81 -22.37 -3.33
N SER A 424 28.97 -22.97 -3.05
CA SER A 424 29.32 -24.35 -3.46
C SER A 424 28.55 -25.44 -2.70
N ARG A 425 27.84 -25.10 -1.60
CA ARG A 425 26.99 -26.03 -0.83
C ARG A 425 25.55 -26.11 -1.35
N ILE A 426 25.27 -25.55 -2.52
CA ILE A 426 23.94 -25.63 -3.14
C ILE A 426 23.57 -27.10 -3.38
N SER A 427 22.33 -27.46 -3.05
CA SER A 427 21.81 -28.82 -3.20
C SER A 427 20.37 -28.80 -3.67
N ASN A 428 19.92 -29.89 -4.28
CA ASN A 428 18.54 -30.07 -4.71
C ASN A 428 17.84 -31.02 -3.73
N ILE A 429 16.79 -30.55 -3.07
CA ILE A 429 15.98 -31.33 -2.12
C ILE A 429 14.51 -31.17 -2.52
N PRO A 430 14.02 -32.04 -3.43
CA PRO A 430 12.66 -31.95 -3.97
C PRO A 430 11.56 -32.03 -2.92
N GLU A 431 11.82 -32.66 -1.76
CA GLU A 431 10.90 -32.73 -0.64
C GLU A 431 10.63 -31.37 0.02
N LEU A 432 11.53 -30.39 -0.16
CA LEU A 432 11.36 -29.03 0.37
C LEU A 432 10.92 -28.05 -0.72
N GLN A 433 11.55 -28.10 -1.89
CA GLN A 433 11.29 -27.15 -2.98
C GLN A 433 11.80 -27.67 -4.32
N ASN A 434 11.22 -27.14 -5.41
CA ASN A 434 11.57 -27.51 -6.79
C ASN A 434 12.87 -26.87 -7.31
N THR A 435 13.46 -25.92 -6.58
CA THR A 435 14.66 -25.19 -6.97
C THR A 435 15.85 -25.56 -6.06
N PRO A 436 17.08 -25.61 -6.60
CA PRO A 436 18.26 -25.82 -5.76
C PRO A 436 18.40 -24.71 -4.71
N GLY A 437 18.78 -25.09 -3.49
CA GLY A 437 18.86 -24.20 -2.33
C GLY A 437 20.12 -24.41 -1.51
N ILE A 438 20.36 -23.49 -0.58
CA ILE A 438 21.31 -23.68 0.53
C ILE A 438 20.48 -23.58 1.80
N PHE A 439 20.37 -24.69 2.52
CA PHE A 439 19.40 -24.81 3.60
C PHE A 439 20.01 -24.46 4.95
N THR A 440 19.21 -24.03 5.91
CA THR A 440 19.69 -23.65 7.26
C THR A 440 20.49 -24.78 7.93
N PHE A 441 20.08 -26.04 7.74
CA PHE A 441 20.76 -27.21 8.28
C PHE A 441 22.07 -27.58 7.55
N ASN A 442 22.48 -26.83 6.52
CA ASN A 442 23.79 -26.99 5.87
C ASN A 442 24.90 -26.16 6.53
N LEU A 443 24.54 -25.19 7.38
CA LEU A 443 25.47 -24.25 8.01
C LEU A 443 25.28 -24.24 9.54
N THR A 444 26.38 -24.09 10.27
CA THR A 444 26.31 -23.83 11.72
C THR A 444 25.77 -22.43 12.01
N LEU A 445 25.24 -22.18 13.21
CA LEU A 445 24.81 -20.84 13.62
C LEU A 445 25.94 -19.82 13.44
N LYS A 446 27.17 -20.20 13.81
CA LYS A 446 28.34 -19.34 13.70
C LYS A 446 28.71 -19.01 12.25
N GLU A 447 28.51 -19.94 11.32
CA GLU A 447 28.68 -19.69 9.89
C GLU A 447 27.65 -18.68 9.38
N ILE A 448 26.38 -18.85 9.76
CA ILE A 448 25.28 -17.94 9.40
C ILE A 448 25.55 -16.52 9.94
N GLN A 449 25.74 -16.38 11.26
CA GLN A 449 25.88 -15.07 11.90
C GLN A 449 27.12 -14.29 11.46
N ASN A 450 28.24 -14.96 11.17
CA ASN A 450 29.49 -14.27 10.85
C ASN A 450 29.69 -13.97 9.37
N ASN A 451 29.07 -14.74 8.47
CA ASN A 451 29.37 -14.68 7.04
C ASN A 451 28.17 -14.29 6.18
N LEU A 452 26.95 -14.36 6.74
CA LEU A 452 25.74 -13.97 6.03
C LEU A 452 25.22 -12.64 6.54
N ARG A 453 24.47 -11.97 5.67
CA ARG A 453 23.66 -10.80 6.00
C ARG A 453 22.21 -11.12 5.67
N PRO A 454 21.26 -10.71 6.52
CA PRO A 454 19.85 -10.81 6.17
C PRO A 454 19.59 -9.95 4.93
N SER A 455 18.54 -10.28 4.18
CA SER A 455 18.11 -9.57 2.98
C SER A 455 16.63 -9.29 3.06
N ILE A 456 16.22 -8.05 2.82
CA ILE A 456 14.81 -7.68 2.80
C ILE A 456 14.07 -8.40 1.67
N SER A 457 12.88 -8.90 1.97
CA SER A 457 11.99 -9.52 1.00
C SER A 457 11.43 -8.47 0.03
N ASN A 458 11.16 -8.85 -1.22
CA ASN A 458 10.55 -7.98 -2.23
C ASN A 458 9.47 -8.76 -2.98
N PRO A 459 8.30 -9.01 -2.36
CA PRO A 459 7.28 -9.89 -2.92
C PRO A 459 6.76 -9.41 -4.29
N ASP A 460 6.76 -8.09 -4.51
CA ASP A 460 6.20 -7.45 -5.70
C ASP A 460 7.27 -6.95 -6.70
N VAL A 461 8.45 -7.58 -6.69
CA VAL A 461 9.59 -7.18 -7.54
C VAL A 461 9.29 -7.24 -9.04
N THR A 462 8.32 -8.06 -9.46
CA THR A 462 7.84 -8.14 -10.85
C THR A 462 7.23 -6.83 -11.34
N PHE A 463 6.67 -6.03 -10.42
CA PHE A 463 6.15 -4.69 -10.66
C PHE A 463 7.23 -3.60 -10.48
N LYS A 464 8.50 -3.98 -10.33
CA LYS A 464 9.64 -3.09 -10.03
C LYS A 464 9.49 -2.33 -8.71
N ILE A 465 8.69 -2.87 -7.79
CA ILE A 465 8.57 -2.35 -6.43
C ILE A 465 9.61 -3.05 -5.57
N VAL A 466 10.45 -2.25 -4.93
CA VAL A 466 11.47 -2.74 -3.99
C VAL A 466 11.23 -2.10 -2.63
N ARG A 467 11.30 -2.88 -1.56
CA ARG A 467 11.24 -2.40 -0.18
C ARG A 467 12.49 -1.58 0.16
N ASN A 468 12.45 -0.94 1.33
CA ASN A 468 13.38 0.10 1.75
C ASN A 468 14.87 -0.24 1.48
N PRO A 469 15.51 0.39 0.47
CA PRO A 469 16.85 0.02 0.02
C PRO A 469 17.94 0.39 1.03
N ARG A 470 17.73 1.39 1.91
CA ARG A 470 18.67 1.72 3.00
C ARG A 470 18.73 0.63 4.07
N TYR A 471 17.65 -0.15 4.23
CA TYR A 471 17.57 -1.22 5.22
C TYR A 471 17.70 -2.62 4.61
N LYS A 472 18.04 -2.71 3.32
CA LYS A 472 18.11 -3.98 2.56
C LYS A 472 18.84 -5.14 3.24
N THR A 473 19.84 -4.86 4.08
CA THR A 473 20.60 -5.86 4.85
C THR A 473 20.78 -5.48 6.32
N ALA A 474 19.88 -4.66 6.86
CA ALA A 474 19.99 -4.17 8.23
C ALA A 474 19.48 -5.22 9.24
N GLY A 475 20.07 -5.22 10.43
CA GLY A 475 19.69 -6.11 11.53
C GLY A 475 20.55 -7.37 11.66
N ASN A 476 20.29 -8.10 12.73
CA ASN A 476 20.98 -9.34 13.11
C ASN A 476 20.00 -10.51 13.17
N PHE A 477 20.46 -11.71 12.83
CA PHE A 477 19.69 -12.95 13.00
C PHE A 477 19.48 -13.26 14.47
N LEU A 478 18.27 -13.72 14.84
CA LEU A 478 17.96 -14.17 16.20
C LEU A 478 17.95 -15.68 16.32
N THR A 479 18.47 -16.19 17.43
CA THR A 479 18.09 -17.53 17.89
C THR A 479 16.66 -17.49 18.44
N LEU A 480 15.99 -18.65 18.50
CA LEU A 480 14.69 -18.75 19.17
C LEU A 480 14.78 -18.29 20.63
N SER A 481 15.87 -18.61 21.33
CA SER A 481 16.09 -18.17 22.72
C SER A 481 16.19 -16.64 22.85
N ASP A 482 16.88 -15.97 21.91
CA ASP A 482 16.98 -14.52 21.88
C ASP A 482 15.62 -13.87 21.63
N PHE A 483 14.84 -14.40 20.67
CA PHE A 483 13.47 -13.94 20.38
C PHE A 483 12.55 -14.10 21.60
N LEU A 484 12.58 -15.27 22.24
CA LEU A 484 11.76 -15.57 23.42
C LEU A 484 12.11 -14.64 24.59
N SER A 485 13.40 -14.36 24.80
CA SER A 485 13.87 -13.42 25.83
C SER A 485 13.47 -11.99 25.50
N PHE A 486 13.66 -11.56 24.26
CA PHE A 486 13.24 -10.26 23.75
C PHE A 486 11.74 -10.01 23.99
N ALA A 487 10.88 -10.97 23.60
CA ALA A 487 9.44 -10.81 23.70
C ALA A 487 8.96 -10.64 25.15
N LYS A 488 9.58 -11.31 26.14
CA LYS A 488 9.23 -11.18 27.57
C LYS A 488 9.40 -9.78 28.13
N GLU A 489 10.27 -8.98 27.54
CA GLU A 489 10.55 -7.62 27.97
C GLU A 489 9.62 -6.58 27.32
N LYS A 490 8.72 -7.01 26.42
CA LYS A 490 7.84 -6.14 25.65
C LYS A 490 6.39 -6.25 26.10
N ALA A 491 5.63 -5.19 25.85
CA ALA A 491 4.20 -5.12 26.13
C ALA A 491 3.39 -5.77 25.00
N LEU A 492 3.56 -7.07 24.81
CA LEU A 492 2.82 -7.90 23.85
C LEU A 492 1.68 -8.64 24.55
N SER A 493 0.66 -9.07 23.81
CA SER A 493 -0.34 -10.02 24.33
C SER A 493 0.08 -11.47 24.13
N GLY A 494 0.94 -11.74 23.14
CA GLY A 494 1.43 -13.09 22.89
C GLY A 494 2.60 -13.18 21.90
N ILE A 495 3.04 -14.40 21.68
CA ILE A 495 4.00 -14.79 20.65
C ILE A 495 3.43 -15.93 19.81
N LEU A 496 3.84 -16.00 18.55
CA LEU A 496 3.54 -17.11 17.66
C LEU A 496 4.83 -17.82 17.23
N ILE A 497 4.90 -19.13 17.38
CA ILE A 497 6.02 -19.95 16.90
C ILE A 497 5.52 -20.77 15.72
N ASN A 498 6.09 -20.57 14.54
CA ASN A 498 5.73 -21.33 13.34
C ASN A 498 6.70 -22.52 13.16
N ILE A 499 6.15 -23.72 13.01
CA ILE A 499 6.88 -24.98 12.77
C ILE A 499 6.44 -25.54 11.42
N GLU A 500 7.40 -25.73 10.52
CA GLU A 500 7.18 -26.30 9.19
C GLU A 500 8.21 -27.41 8.93
N ASN A 501 7.94 -28.27 7.95
CA ASN A 501 8.85 -29.31 7.48
C ASN A 501 9.29 -30.30 8.57
N ALA A 502 8.45 -30.53 9.59
CA ALA A 502 8.86 -31.29 10.78
C ALA A 502 9.19 -32.76 10.46
N ALA A 503 8.39 -33.41 9.62
CA ALA A 503 8.63 -34.79 9.19
C ALA A 503 9.97 -34.92 8.46
N PHE A 504 10.25 -34.00 7.51
CA PHE A 504 11.51 -33.96 6.78
C PHE A 504 12.71 -33.78 7.72
N LEU A 505 12.63 -32.83 8.66
CA LEU A 505 13.72 -32.56 9.61
C LEU A 505 14.02 -33.77 10.51
N ILE A 506 12.99 -34.52 10.92
CA ILE A 506 13.17 -35.73 11.71
C ILE A 506 13.83 -36.84 10.89
N GLU A 507 13.33 -37.12 9.68
CA GLU A 507 13.79 -38.25 8.87
C GLU A 507 15.14 -38.03 8.20
N LYS A 508 15.38 -36.83 7.68
CA LYS A 508 16.52 -36.53 6.81
C LYS A 508 17.63 -35.79 7.53
N VAL A 509 17.29 -34.98 8.52
CA VAL A 509 18.26 -34.18 9.29
C VAL A 509 18.53 -34.82 10.66
N GLY A 510 17.61 -35.63 11.19
CA GLY A 510 17.73 -36.24 12.51
C GLY A 510 17.46 -35.24 13.65
N SER A 511 16.74 -34.16 13.36
CA SER A 511 16.42 -33.10 14.33
C SER A 511 14.92 -33.00 14.56
N SER A 512 14.52 -33.00 15.84
CA SER A 512 13.14 -32.77 16.24
C SER A 512 12.94 -31.31 16.59
N VAL A 513 12.53 -30.50 15.61
CA VAL A 513 12.22 -29.08 15.81
C VAL A 513 11.14 -28.89 16.88
N ILE A 514 10.18 -29.82 16.96
CA ILE A 514 9.10 -29.82 17.96
C ILE A 514 9.68 -29.93 19.37
N ASP A 515 10.52 -30.93 19.62
CA ASP A 515 11.08 -31.14 20.95
C ASP A 515 12.03 -29.99 21.33
N GLY A 516 12.77 -29.45 20.36
CA GLY A 516 13.60 -28.27 20.53
C GLY A 516 12.80 -27.01 20.89
N VAL A 517 11.67 -26.75 20.23
CA VAL A 517 10.76 -25.63 20.54
C VAL A 517 10.18 -25.80 21.94
N ILE A 518 9.72 -27.00 22.31
CA ILE A 518 9.20 -27.28 23.65
C ILE A 518 10.29 -27.04 24.71
N SER A 519 11.51 -27.50 24.48
CA SER A 519 12.64 -27.24 25.38
C SER A 519 12.91 -25.75 25.51
N ALA A 520 13.05 -25.02 24.40
CA ALA A 520 13.32 -23.59 24.42
C ALA A 520 12.25 -22.79 25.18
N LEU A 521 10.96 -23.11 24.97
CA LEU A 521 9.86 -22.51 25.71
C LEU A 521 9.89 -22.86 27.21
N ASN A 522 10.24 -24.10 27.56
CA ASN A 522 10.39 -24.52 28.96
C ASN A 522 11.57 -23.82 29.65
N ASP A 523 12.73 -23.77 28.99
CA ASP A 523 13.98 -23.23 29.50
C ASP A 523 13.89 -21.72 29.71
N THR A 524 13.20 -21.03 28.80
CA THR A 524 12.90 -19.60 28.96
C THR A 524 11.73 -19.36 29.91
N GLY A 525 10.97 -20.38 30.31
CA GLY A 525 9.91 -20.30 31.32
C GLY A 525 8.55 -19.83 30.81
N TYR A 526 8.22 -20.04 29.53
CA TYR A 526 6.89 -19.82 28.96
C TYR A 526 5.87 -20.90 29.35
N ASN A 527 6.34 -22.04 29.85
CA ASN A 527 5.49 -23.11 30.38
C ASN A 527 4.92 -22.83 31.79
N LYS A 528 5.55 -21.90 32.52
CA LYS A 528 5.03 -21.32 33.76
C LYS A 528 4.06 -20.21 33.39
N GLN A 529 3.17 -19.83 34.31
CA GLN A 529 2.13 -18.81 34.10
C GLN A 529 2.74 -17.48 33.60
N SER A 530 2.93 -17.38 32.29
CA SER A 530 3.51 -16.25 31.57
C SER A 530 2.41 -15.22 31.34
N ALA A 531 2.75 -13.95 31.32
CA ALA A 531 1.83 -12.90 30.89
C ALA A 531 1.54 -12.97 29.39
N LEU A 532 2.43 -13.59 28.60
CA LEU A 532 2.30 -13.76 27.15
C LEU A 532 1.62 -15.09 26.82
N GLU A 533 0.58 -15.05 25.99
CA GLU A 533 0.00 -16.24 25.37
C GLU A 533 0.97 -16.79 24.30
N VAL A 534 1.20 -18.10 24.30
CA VAL A 534 1.99 -18.78 23.27
C VAL A 534 1.04 -19.47 22.31
N THR A 535 1.18 -19.15 21.03
CA THR A 535 0.51 -19.83 19.93
C THR A 535 1.53 -20.60 19.09
N ILE A 536 1.23 -21.83 18.72
CA ILE A 536 2.04 -22.60 17.77
C ILE A 536 1.26 -22.69 16.46
N GLN A 537 1.90 -22.29 15.37
CA GLN A 537 1.34 -22.38 14.03
C GLN A 537 2.03 -23.50 13.25
N SER A 538 1.25 -24.20 12.42
CA SER A 538 1.77 -25.08 11.38
C SER A 538 0.71 -25.28 10.30
N SER A 539 1.15 -25.51 9.06
CA SER A 539 0.31 -26.11 8.01
C SER A 539 0.30 -27.64 8.08
N ASP A 540 1.20 -28.26 8.87
CA ASP A 540 1.23 -29.70 9.12
C ASP A 540 0.28 -30.04 10.30
N SER A 541 -0.86 -30.69 10.04
CA SER A 541 -1.81 -31.07 11.10
C SER A 541 -1.18 -32.03 12.12
N SER A 542 -0.28 -32.89 11.66
CA SER A 542 0.47 -33.85 12.48
C SER A 542 1.35 -33.17 13.55
N VAL A 543 1.90 -31.98 13.24
CA VAL A 543 2.64 -31.13 14.18
C VAL A 543 1.72 -30.62 15.28
N LEU A 544 0.56 -30.06 14.91
CA LEU A 544 -0.39 -29.50 15.87
C LEU A 544 -0.99 -30.58 16.77
N VAL A 545 -1.29 -31.77 16.23
CA VAL A 545 -1.74 -32.92 17.03
C VAL A 545 -0.69 -33.30 18.07
N LYS A 546 0.60 -33.38 17.70
CA LYS A 546 1.68 -33.68 18.65
C LYS A 546 1.83 -32.58 19.71
N MET A 547 1.75 -31.30 19.31
CA MET A 547 1.81 -30.17 20.26
C MET A 547 0.63 -30.15 21.23
N ARG A 548 -0.58 -30.51 20.79
CA ARG A 548 -1.78 -30.62 21.64
C ARG A 548 -1.63 -31.70 22.71
N GLN A 549 -0.94 -32.79 22.40
CA GLN A 549 -0.70 -33.89 23.34
C GLN A 549 0.34 -33.55 24.40
N GLN A 550 1.32 -32.71 24.06
CA GLN A 550 2.48 -32.44 24.91
C GLN A 550 2.42 -31.09 25.64
N THR A 551 1.58 -30.16 25.19
CA THR A 551 1.54 -28.78 25.70
C THR A 551 0.12 -28.29 25.94
N LYS A 552 0.00 -27.10 26.55
CA LYS A 552 -1.28 -26.39 26.75
C LYS A 552 -1.35 -25.08 25.96
N TYR A 553 -0.46 -24.90 24.99
CA TYR A 553 -0.41 -23.70 24.16
C TYR A 553 -1.61 -23.64 23.22
N LYS A 554 -1.90 -22.44 22.72
CA LYS A 554 -2.87 -22.27 21.65
C LYS A 554 -2.28 -22.76 20.35
N LEU A 555 -3.12 -23.30 19.47
CA LEU A 555 -2.68 -23.89 18.22
C LEU A 555 -3.42 -23.25 17.05
N MET A 556 -2.66 -22.84 16.03
CA MET A 556 -3.17 -22.21 14.82
C MET A 556 -2.88 -23.09 13.61
N TYR A 557 -3.93 -23.53 12.92
CA TYR A 557 -3.79 -24.25 11.66
C TYR A 557 -3.74 -23.25 10.51
N ARG A 558 -2.67 -23.28 9.73
CA ARG A 558 -2.51 -22.43 8.55
C ARG A 558 -2.90 -23.22 7.30
N ILE A 559 -3.87 -22.70 6.56
CA ILE A 559 -4.33 -23.30 5.29
C ILE A 559 -3.66 -22.54 4.15
N ASP A 560 -2.71 -23.17 3.47
CA ASP A 560 -1.95 -22.54 2.39
C ASP A 560 -2.73 -22.44 1.08
N GLU A 561 -3.60 -23.40 0.80
CA GLU A 561 -4.43 -23.42 -0.41
C GLU A 561 -5.54 -22.35 -0.38
N SER A 562 -5.83 -21.76 -1.54
CA SER A 562 -7.02 -20.92 -1.71
C SER A 562 -8.27 -21.79 -1.80
N ILE A 563 -9.14 -21.70 -0.80
CA ILE A 563 -10.36 -22.50 -0.66
C ILE A 563 -11.60 -21.61 -0.57
N ARG A 564 -12.75 -22.10 -1.05
CA ARG A 564 -14.03 -21.36 -0.94
C ARG A 564 -14.85 -21.72 0.30
N ASP A 565 -14.58 -22.86 0.91
CA ASP A 565 -15.25 -23.34 2.11
C ASP A 565 -14.47 -24.54 2.68
N ALA A 566 -14.92 -25.09 3.80
CA ALA A 566 -14.42 -26.34 4.36
C ALA A 566 -15.58 -27.32 4.65
N ALA A 567 -15.38 -28.61 4.38
CA ALA A 567 -16.38 -29.62 4.69
C ALA A 567 -16.59 -29.73 6.21
N ALA A 568 -17.81 -30.09 6.62
CA ALA A 568 -18.15 -30.16 8.05
C ALA A 568 -17.29 -31.16 8.83
N SER A 569 -16.91 -32.26 8.19
CA SER A 569 -15.98 -33.26 8.72
C SER A 569 -14.58 -32.69 8.89
N SER A 570 -14.08 -31.93 7.91
CA SER A 570 -12.76 -31.29 7.97
C SER A 570 -12.71 -30.23 9.07
N ILE A 571 -13.77 -29.43 9.23
CA ILE A 571 -13.90 -28.48 10.35
C ILE A 571 -13.92 -29.23 11.69
N ALA A 572 -14.63 -30.36 11.78
CA ALA A 572 -14.66 -31.17 12.99
C ALA A 572 -13.28 -31.78 13.33
N ASP A 573 -12.49 -32.12 12.31
CA ASP A 573 -11.12 -32.59 12.47
C ASP A 573 -10.17 -31.48 12.92
N ILE A 574 -10.22 -30.30 12.29
CA ILE A 574 -9.43 -29.12 12.68
C ILE A 574 -9.65 -28.80 14.16
N LYS A 575 -10.89 -28.82 14.64
CA LYS A 575 -11.22 -28.56 16.06
C LYS A 575 -10.58 -29.51 17.06
N LYS A 576 -10.13 -30.70 16.64
CA LYS A 576 -9.46 -31.65 17.53
C LYS A 576 -8.06 -31.15 17.91
N PHE A 577 -7.43 -30.35 17.06
CA PHE A 577 -6.04 -29.96 17.22
C PHE A 577 -5.76 -28.46 17.13
N ALA A 578 -6.68 -27.62 16.65
CA ALA A 578 -6.48 -26.17 16.51
C ALA A 578 -7.54 -25.34 17.26
N ASP A 579 -7.11 -24.18 17.76
CA ASP A 579 -7.95 -23.15 18.37
C ASP A 579 -8.20 -21.99 17.39
N PHE A 580 -7.26 -21.77 16.45
CA PHE A 580 -7.29 -20.71 15.44
C PHE A 580 -7.05 -21.28 14.04
N VAL A 581 -7.50 -20.55 13.02
CA VAL A 581 -7.19 -20.83 11.61
C VAL A 581 -6.65 -19.58 10.94
N ALA A 582 -5.54 -19.71 10.22
CA ALA A 582 -5.04 -18.67 9.33
C ALA A 582 -5.37 -19.05 7.88
N VAL A 583 -5.99 -18.13 7.13
CA VAL A 583 -6.38 -18.34 5.73
C VAL A 583 -5.85 -17.23 4.83
N ASN A 584 -5.52 -17.58 3.59
CA ASN A 584 -5.14 -16.56 2.62
C ASN A 584 -6.32 -15.63 2.28
N LYS A 585 -5.99 -14.43 1.85
CA LYS A 585 -6.97 -13.36 1.61
C LYS A 585 -7.91 -13.64 0.43
N GLU A 586 -7.45 -14.43 -0.54
CA GLU A 586 -8.21 -14.91 -1.69
C GLU A 586 -9.28 -15.93 -1.29
N SER A 587 -9.08 -16.68 -0.20
CA SER A 587 -10.09 -17.60 0.35
C SER A 587 -11.29 -16.89 0.96
N ILE A 588 -11.23 -15.57 1.11
CA ILE A 588 -12.33 -14.74 1.64
C ILE A 588 -12.92 -13.90 0.51
N TYR A 589 -12.06 -13.12 -0.16
CA TYR A 589 -12.41 -12.28 -1.30
C TYR A 589 -11.63 -12.72 -2.54
N PRO A 590 -12.08 -13.77 -3.24
CA PRO A 590 -11.45 -14.17 -4.50
C PRO A 590 -11.55 -13.03 -5.51
N ASP A 591 -10.45 -12.78 -6.20
CA ASP A 591 -10.37 -11.84 -7.29
C ASP A 591 -10.06 -12.52 -8.63
N THR A 592 -10.49 -11.87 -9.71
CA THR A 592 -10.08 -12.23 -11.06
C THR A 592 -9.63 -10.98 -11.78
N ARG A 593 -8.39 -10.97 -12.28
CA ARG A 593 -7.78 -9.80 -12.92
C ARG A 593 -7.89 -8.55 -12.02
N PHE A 594 -7.64 -8.73 -10.72
CA PHE A 594 -7.68 -7.67 -9.71
C PHE A 594 -9.09 -7.13 -9.39
N PHE A 595 -10.17 -7.81 -9.76
CA PHE A 595 -11.53 -7.45 -9.30
C PHE A 595 -12.06 -8.49 -8.35
N ILE A 596 -12.56 -8.07 -7.19
CA ILE A 596 -13.25 -8.96 -6.25
C ILE A 596 -14.52 -9.48 -6.91
N VAL A 597 -14.63 -10.80 -7.06
CA VAL A 597 -15.76 -11.44 -7.76
C VAL A 597 -16.80 -12.05 -6.84
N ASN A 598 -16.42 -12.38 -5.59
CA ASN A 598 -17.32 -13.00 -4.62
C ASN A 598 -16.82 -12.81 -3.17
N GLU A 599 -17.67 -13.11 -2.19
CA GLU A 599 -17.31 -13.39 -0.80
C GLU A 599 -17.60 -14.85 -0.53
N THR A 600 -16.63 -15.58 0.04
CA THR A 600 -16.82 -16.99 0.34
C THR A 600 -17.59 -17.21 1.65
N ASN A 601 -18.05 -18.44 1.91
CA ASN A 601 -18.69 -18.78 3.17
C ASN A 601 -17.69 -19.23 4.25
N LEU A 602 -16.40 -19.33 3.91
CA LEU A 602 -15.38 -19.94 4.75
C LEU A 602 -15.32 -19.36 6.16
N ILE A 603 -15.30 -18.02 6.29
CA ILE A 603 -15.24 -17.36 7.60
C ILE A 603 -16.45 -17.73 8.46
N LYS A 604 -17.66 -17.71 7.87
CA LYS A 604 -18.90 -18.06 8.56
C LYS A 604 -18.87 -19.53 8.99
N SER A 605 -18.42 -20.44 8.13
CA SER A 605 -18.30 -21.87 8.43
C SER A 605 -17.35 -22.14 9.60
N LEU A 606 -16.16 -21.53 9.59
CA LEU A 606 -15.15 -21.68 10.65
C LEU A 606 -15.59 -21.07 11.98
N GLN A 607 -16.12 -19.84 11.95
CA GLN A 607 -16.55 -19.13 13.16
C GLN A 607 -17.77 -19.76 13.82
N ASN A 608 -18.74 -20.28 13.04
CA ASN A 608 -19.87 -21.04 13.58
C ASN A 608 -19.42 -22.31 14.32
N ALA A 609 -18.26 -22.86 13.94
CA ALA A 609 -17.65 -23.99 14.62
C ALA A 609 -16.85 -23.59 15.87
N GLY A 610 -16.68 -22.29 16.13
CA GLY A 610 -15.96 -21.74 17.28
C GLY A 610 -14.46 -21.54 17.06
N LEU A 611 -13.99 -21.61 15.80
CA LEU A 611 -12.60 -21.30 15.44
C LEU A 611 -12.46 -19.80 15.18
N GLN A 612 -11.44 -19.16 15.75
CA GLN A 612 -11.13 -17.76 15.39
C GLN A 612 -10.31 -17.75 14.10
N VAL A 613 -10.57 -16.77 13.23
CA VAL A 613 -9.97 -16.73 11.90
C VAL A 613 -9.06 -15.51 11.72
N PHE A 614 -7.84 -15.77 11.27
CA PHE A 614 -6.85 -14.78 10.90
C PHE A 614 -6.69 -14.77 9.38
N VAL A 615 -6.59 -13.59 8.77
CA VAL A 615 -6.31 -13.45 7.34
C VAL A 615 -4.84 -13.07 7.12
N TYR A 616 -4.21 -13.67 6.10
CA TYR A 616 -2.82 -13.38 5.74
C TYR A 616 -2.58 -13.30 4.22
N VAL A 617 -1.55 -12.61 3.74
CA VAL A 617 -0.77 -11.55 4.42
C VAL A 617 -1.23 -10.20 3.88
N LEU A 618 -1.59 -9.28 4.77
CA LEU A 618 -1.98 -7.91 4.38
C LEU A 618 -0.74 -7.03 4.19
N ARG A 619 -0.71 -6.26 3.11
CA ARG A 619 0.45 -5.51 2.62
C ARG A 619 0.06 -4.10 2.17
N ASN A 620 0.97 -3.15 2.35
CA ASN A 620 0.75 -1.76 1.95
C ASN A 620 1.06 -1.52 0.46
N GLU A 621 1.89 -2.36 -0.16
CA GLU A 621 2.26 -2.19 -1.56
C GLU A 621 1.01 -2.22 -2.45
N PHE A 622 0.76 -1.15 -3.20
CA PHE A 622 -0.50 -0.93 -3.92
C PHE A 622 -0.86 -2.02 -4.96
N VAL A 623 0.13 -2.76 -5.46
CA VAL A 623 -0.06 -3.87 -6.43
C VAL A 623 -0.46 -5.18 -5.76
N SER A 624 -0.31 -5.27 -4.44
CA SER A 624 -0.66 -6.46 -3.67
C SER A 624 -2.18 -6.63 -3.54
N GLN A 625 -2.97 -5.60 -3.86
CA GLN A 625 -4.40 -5.51 -3.58
C GLN A 625 -5.25 -5.54 -4.87
N PRO A 626 -6.47 -6.10 -4.83
CA PRO A 626 -7.49 -5.86 -5.83
C PRO A 626 -7.80 -4.36 -6.02
N LEU A 627 -8.23 -3.98 -7.22
CA LEU A 627 -8.63 -2.62 -7.58
C LEU A 627 -9.81 -2.10 -6.73
N ASP A 628 -10.65 -3.00 -6.22
CA ASP A 628 -11.76 -2.69 -5.32
C ASP A 628 -11.28 -2.02 -4.01
N PHE A 629 -10.02 -2.20 -3.61
CA PHE A 629 -9.43 -1.54 -2.45
C PHE A 629 -8.75 -0.21 -2.78
N PHE A 630 -8.79 0.24 -4.03
CA PHE A 630 -8.32 1.57 -4.46
C PHE A 630 -6.87 1.87 -4.10
N SER A 631 -6.02 0.83 -4.07
CA SER A 631 -4.63 0.94 -3.64
C SER A 631 -4.47 1.53 -2.23
N ASP A 632 -5.47 1.32 -1.38
CA ASP A 632 -5.53 1.82 -0.02
C ASP A 632 -5.56 0.65 0.98
N PRO A 633 -4.49 0.44 1.78
CA PRO A 633 -4.45 -0.65 2.76
C PRO A 633 -5.51 -0.54 3.85
N TYR A 634 -6.06 0.65 4.13
CA TYR A 634 -7.09 0.82 5.13
C TYR A 634 -8.45 0.33 4.62
N VAL A 635 -8.72 0.49 3.33
CA VAL A 635 -9.90 -0.09 2.67
C VAL A 635 -9.82 -1.62 2.67
N GLU A 636 -8.64 -2.19 2.39
CA GLU A 636 -8.40 -3.64 2.48
C GLU A 636 -8.66 -4.13 3.92
N ILE A 637 -7.97 -3.56 4.92
CA ILE A 637 -8.13 -3.94 6.33
C ILE A 637 -9.59 -3.80 6.77
N ASN A 638 -10.25 -2.69 6.42
CA ASN A 638 -11.65 -2.46 6.79
C ASN A 638 -12.58 -3.51 6.19
N SER A 639 -12.35 -3.92 4.94
CA SER A 639 -13.14 -4.95 4.26
C SER A 639 -13.02 -6.30 4.96
N TYR A 640 -11.82 -6.71 5.36
CA TYR A 640 -11.65 -7.95 6.12
C TYR A 640 -12.21 -7.86 7.55
N VAL A 641 -12.03 -6.74 8.25
CA VAL A 641 -12.39 -6.61 9.67
C VAL A 641 -13.87 -6.30 9.88
N GLN A 642 -14.47 -5.42 9.07
CA GLN A 642 -15.89 -5.02 9.22
C GLN A 642 -16.79 -5.72 8.20
N GLY A 643 -16.27 -6.11 7.03
CA GLY A 643 -17.01 -6.88 6.03
C GLY A 643 -17.02 -8.37 6.35
N ALA A 644 -15.85 -9.01 6.30
CA ALA A 644 -15.70 -10.46 6.53
C ALA A 644 -15.69 -10.85 8.01
N LEU A 645 -15.51 -9.89 8.93
CA LEU A 645 -15.50 -10.10 10.38
C LEU A 645 -14.38 -11.03 10.89
N VAL A 646 -13.19 -10.96 10.29
CA VAL A 646 -12.02 -11.71 10.77
C VAL A 646 -11.64 -11.30 12.21
N ASP A 647 -11.09 -12.25 12.97
CA ASP A 647 -10.69 -12.04 14.36
C ASP A 647 -9.33 -11.36 14.49
N GLY A 648 -8.43 -11.63 13.54
CA GLY A 648 -7.10 -11.05 13.48
C GLY A 648 -6.59 -10.90 12.06
N ILE A 649 -5.52 -10.13 11.93
CA ILE A 649 -4.82 -9.90 10.67
C ILE A 649 -3.34 -10.20 10.86
N ILE A 650 -2.76 -10.84 9.86
CA ILE A 650 -1.33 -11.12 9.75
C ILE A 650 -0.77 -10.17 8.69
N THR A 651 0.20 -9.32 9.04
CA THR A 651 0.65 -8.23 8.17
C THR A 651 2.15 -7.97 8.25
N ASP A 652 2.72 -7.59 7.10
CA ASP A 652 4.10 -7.09 6.98
C ASP A 652 4.27 -5.67 7.58
N PHE A 653 3.16 -4.94 7.78
CA PHE A 653 3.11 -3.53 8.21
C PHE A 653 2.23 -3.32 9.45
N PRO A 654 2.71 -3.67 10.67
CA PRO A 654 1.91 -3.52 11.88
C PRO A 654 1.44 -2.09 12.16
N ALA A 655 2.15 -1.07 11.68
CA ALA A 655 1.78 0.33 11.87
C ALA A 655 0.42 0.67 11.23
N SER A 656 0.18 0.23 9.99
CA SER A 656 -1.10 0.47 9.29
C SER A 656 -2.25 -0.20 10.01
N ALA A 657 -2.06 -1.46 10.39
CA ALA A 657 -3.01 -2.23 11.19
C ALA A 657 -3.33 -1.53 12.52
N ARG A 658 -2.32 -0.98 13.19
CA ARG A 658 -2.49 -0.28 14.46
C ARG A 658 -3.19 1.06 14.31
N ALA A 659 -2.85 1.81 13.26
CA ALA A 659 -3.54 3.05 12.91
C ALA A 659 -5.03 2.78 12.64
N TYR A 660 -5.34 1.75 11.84
CA TYR A 660 -6.71 1.29 11.62
C TYR A 660 -7.38 0.91 12.94
N LYS A 661 -6.73 0.12 13.81
CA LYS A 661 -7.29 -0.28 15.11
C LYS A 661 -7.61 0.90 16.03
N ARG A 662 -7.00 2.08 15.83
CA ARG A 662 -7.19 3.29 16.65
C ARG A 662 -8.11 4.34 16.03
N ASN A 663 -8.52 4.16 14.77
CA ASN A 663 -9.31 5.18 14.06
C ASN A 663 -10.62 5.52 14.80
N SER A 664 -11.05 6.78 14.69
CA SER A 664 -12.21 7.29 15.42
C SER A 664 -13.56 6.81 14.86
N CYS A 665 -13.57 6.25 13.65
CA CYS A 665 -14.77 5.86 12.92
C CYS A 665 -15.21 4.40 13.13
N ARG A 666 -14.35 3.55 13.71
CA ARG A 666 -14.56 2.09 13.80
C ARG A 666 -15.86 1.67 14.50
N ASN A 667 -16.28 2.41 15.52
CA ASN A 667 -17.46 2.06 16.33
C ASN A 667 -18.70 2.92 16.02
N LEU A 668 -18.73 3.60 14.87
CA LEU A 668 -19.86 4.46 14.50
C LEU A 668 -21.09 3.66 14.02
N GLY A 669 -20.94 2.36 13.73
CA GLY A 669 -22.04 1.49 13.30
C GLY A 669 -22.77 2.08 12.09
N LYS A 670 -24.06 2.37 12.22
CA LYS A 670 -24.87 2.96 11.13
C LYS A 670 -24.44 4.37 10.71
N ASN A 671 -23.71 5.08 11.57
CA ASN A 671 -23.18 6.42 11.31
C ASN A 671 -21.79 6.39 10.67
N MET A 672 -21.29 5.20 10.29
CA MET A 672 -20.02 5.06 9.60
C MET A 672 -20.04 5.83 8.27
N PRO A 673 -19.07 6.72 8.04
CA PRO A 673 -19.02 7.49 6.80
C PRO A 673 -18.77 6.59 5.59
N SER A 674 -19.17 7.04 4.40
CA SER A 674 -19.04 6.27 3.14
C SER A 674 -17.61 5.77 2.90
N TYR A 675 -16.63 6.64 3.09
CA TYR A 675 -15.21 6.34 2.94
C TYR A 675 -14.66 5.34 3.98
N MET A 676 -15.41 4.97 5.03
CA MET A 676 -15.03 3.90 5.97
C MET A 676 -15.93 2.68 5.88
N LYS A 677 -16.80 2.56 4.87
CA LYS A 677 -17.63 1.35 4.70
C LYS A 677 -16.82 0.24 4.03
N PRO A 678 -17.06 -1.04 4.36
CA PRO A 678 -16.51 -2.16 3.60
C PRO A 678 -16.88 -2.05 2.13
N VAL A 679 -15.98 -2.50 1.25
CA VAL A 679 -16.26 -2.49 -0.19
C VAL A 679 -17.42 -3.40 -0.52
N GLN A 680 -18.21 -3.00 -1.52
CA GLN A 680 -19.28 -3.85 -2.02
C GLN A 680 -18.67 -4.91 -2.95
N VAL A 681 -18.75 -6.18 -2.54
CA VAL A 681 -18.31 -7.33 -3.33
C VAL A 681 -18.92 -7.30 -4.73
N GLY A 682 -18.07 -7.34 -5.76
CA GLY A 682 -18.49 -7.27 -7.16
C GLY A 682 -19.06 -5.91 -7.59
N GLY A 683 -19.04 -4.89 -6.73
CA GLY A 683 -19.56 -3.55 -7.04
C GLY A 683 -18.77 -2.90 -8.17
N LEU A 684 -17.44 -2.93 -8.12
CA LEU A 684 -16.61 -2.36 -9.16
C LEU A 684 -16.70 -3.14 -10.47
N LYS A 685 -16.77 -4.48 -10.40
CA LYS A 685 -16.97 -5.36 -11.57
C LYS A 685 -18.25 -5.00 -12.34
N GLN A 686 -19.32 -4.61 -11.67
CA GLN A 686 -20.59 -4.23 -12.31
C GLN A 686 -20.48 -2.96 -13.16
N LEU A 687 -19.47 -2.12 -12.90
CA LEU A 687 -19.19 -0.90 -13.68
C LEU A 687 -18.37 -1.20 -14.94
N VAL A 688 -17.81 -2.41 -15.07
CA VAL A 688 -17.06 -2.84 -16.24
C VAL A 688 -18.01 -3.41 -17.29
N VAL A 689 -17.91 -2.92 -18.53
CA VAL A 689 -18.72 -3.43 -19.65
C VAL A 689 -18.43 -4.90 -19.96
N ALA A 690 -19.44 -5.65 -20.43
CA ALA A 690 -19.36 -7.11 -20.60
C ALA A 690 -18.12 -7.62 -21.36
N PRO A 691 -17.66 -7.02 -22.47
CA PRO A 691 -16.45 -7.49 -23.17
C PRO A 691 -15.14 -7.29 -22.37
N ALA A 692 -15.15 -6.36 -21.42
CA ALA A 692 -14.00 -6.03 -20.58
C ALA A 692 -14.02 -6.75 -19.22
N GLN A 693 -15.14 -7.39 -18.86
CA GLN A 693 -15.30 -8.05 -17.56
C GLN A 693 -14.27 -9.18 -17.36
N PRO A 694 -13.84 -9.39 -16.12
CA PRO A 694 -12.99 -10.52 -15.79
C PRO A 694 -13.72 -11.85 -16.09
N PRO A 695 -13.00 -12.88 -16.55
CA PRO A 695 -13.61 -14.19 -16.80
C PRO A 695 -14.21 -14.78 -15.53
N ILE A 696 -15.23 -15.62 -15.69
CA ILE A 696 -15.72 -16.46 -14.60
C ILE A 696 -14.69 -17.58 -14.42
N LEU A 697 -14.05 -17.64 -13.25
CA LEU A 697 -13.15 -18.73 -12.91
C LEU A 697 -13.93 -19.91 -12.34
N SER A 698 -13.37 -21.11 -12.46
CA SER A 698 -13.85 -22.28 -11.73
C SER A 698 -13.86 -21.97 -10.23
N PRO A 699 -14.88 -22.43 -9.48
CA PRO A 699 -14.88 -22.24 -8.03
C PRO A 699 -13.61 -22.83 -7.42
N MET A 700 -13.03 -22.12 -6.45
CA MET A 700 -11.95 -22.66 -5.62
C MET A 700 -12.38 -23.98 -4.96
N PRO A 701 -11.45 -24.89 -4.65
CA PRO A 701 -11.76 -26.13 -3.96
C PRO A 701 -12.40 -25.88 -2.58
N ILE A 702 -13.10 -26.89 -2.08
CA ILE A 702 -13.49 -26.97 -0.67
C ILE A 702 -12.38 -27.76 0.03
N LEU A 703 -12.04 -27.40 1.26
CA LEU A 703 -11.13 -28.19 2.09
C LEU A 703 -11.85 -29.48 2.52
N GLU A 704 -11.32 -30.63 2.09
CA GLU A 704 -11.86 -31.96 2.37
C GLU A 704 -11.01 -32.68 3.44
N ASP A 705 -11.51 -33.81 3.96
CA ASP A 705 -10.88 -34.54 5.07
C ASP A 705 -9.46 -35.03 4.73
N SER A 706 -9.23 -35.39 3.46
CA SER A 706 -7.93 -35.80 2.95
C SER A 706 -6.88 -34.70 2.98
N ASP A 707 -7.33 -33.44 3.00
CA ASP A 707 -6.44 -32.27 2.98
C ASP A 707 -6.01 -31.89 4.40
N VAL A 708 -6.78 -32.33 5.41
CA VAL A 708 -6.51 -32.04 6.83
C VAL A 708 -5.78 -33.20 7.50
N VAL A 709 -6.12 -34.45 7.18
CA VAL A 709 -5.62 -35.62 7.90
C VAL A 709 -4.27 -36.07 7.35
N GLU A 710 -3.23 -35.89 8.16
CA GLU A 710 -1.87 -36.34 7.85
C GLU A 710 -1.48 -37.63 8.58
N PRO A 711 -0.51 -38.37 8.03
CA PRO A 711 0.12 -39.47 8.77
C PRO A 711 0.83 -38.94 10.04
N PRO A 712 0.95 -39.78 11.10
CA PRO A 712 1.71 -39.41 12.28
C PRO A 712 3.17 -39.07 11.96
N LEU A 713 3.73 -38.13 12.72
CA LEU A 713 5.13 -37.76 12.59
C LEU A 713 6.05 -38.98 12.83
N PRO A 714 7.16 -39.06 12.07
CA PRO A 714 8.15 -40.13 12.22
C PRO A 714 8.79 -40.11 13.61
N SER A 715 9.22 -41.29 14.07
CA SER A 715 9.91 -41.45 15.35
C SER A 715 11.34 -40.92 15.30
N VAL A 716 11.76 -40.17 16.32
CA VAL A 716 13.14 -39.69 16.44
C VAL A 716 14.07 -40.89 16.67
N SER A 717 14.86 -41.26 15.66
CA SER A 717 15.91 -42.27 15.80
C SER A 717 17.17 -41.60 16.35
N PRO A 718 17.83 -42.13 17.41
CA PRO A 718 19.10 -41.58 17.87
C PRO A 718 20.18 -41.76 16.80
N VAL A 719 20.66 -40.66 16.24
CA VAL A 719 21.80 -40.67 15.31
C VAL A 719 23.06 -40.97 16.12
N ASN A 720 23.61 -42.18 15.98
CA ASN A 720 24.97 -42.47 16.42
C ASN A 720 25.95 -41.64 15.58
N PRO A 721 26.97 -40.99 16.17
CA PRO A 721 27.97 -40.25 15.42
C PRO A 721 28.88 -41.23 14.65
N SER A 722 28.51 -41.59 13.42
CA SER A 722 29.40 -42.34 12.53
C SER A 722 30.28 -41.38 11.73
N THR A 723 31.58 -41.57 11.89
CA THR A 723 32.73 -40.97 11.20
C THR A 723 32.55 -40.76 9.68
N PRO A 724 33.17 -39.71 9.10
CA PRO A 724 33.06 -39.42 7.68
C PRO A 724 33.80 -40.44 6.82
N THR A 725 33.10 -41.05 5.86
CA THR A 725 33.69 -41.91 4.82
C THR A 725 34.14 -41.03 3.62
N PRO A 726 35.29 -41.28 2.97
CA PRO A 726 35.78 -40.43 1.88
C PRO A 726 34.97 -40.61 0.58
N PRO A 727 35.02 -39.64 -0.35
CA PRO A 727 34.21 -39.68 -1.56
C PRO A 727 34.76 -40.70 -2.56
N ASN A 728 33.92 -41.65 -2.97
CA ASN A 728 34.21 -42.56 -4.08
C ASN A 728 34.19 -41.80 -5.41
N GLN A 729 35.29 -41.90 -6.14
CA GLN A 729 35.42 -41.47 -7.53
C GLN A 729 34.46 -42.28 -8.41
N GLY A 730 33.51 -41.61 -9.05
CA GLY A 730 32.67 -42.20 -10.08
C GLY A 730 33.47 -42.42 -11.37
N ASN A 731 33.65 -43.67 -11.76
CA ASN A 731 34.04 -44.03 -13.13
C ASN A 731 32.82 -43.95 -14.04
N ALA A 732 32.98 -43.24 -15.15
CA ALA A 732 32.01 -43.12 -16.22
C ALA A 732 31.77 -44.46 -16.93
N SER A 733 30.51 -44.76 -17.24
CA SER A 733 30.16 -45.70 -18.30
C SER A 733 28.95 -45.19 -19.11
N VAL A 734 29.10 -45.36 -20.43
CA VAL A 734 28.29 -44.86 -21.56
C VAL A 734 27.05 -45.76 -21.78
N PRO A 735 25.95 -45.26 -22.39
CA PRO A 735 24.63 -45.87 -22.27
C PRO A 735 24.37 -47.00 -23.28
N ALA A 736 23.54 -47.97 -22.88
CA ALA A 736 23.03 -49.02 -23.75
C ALA A 736 21.64 -48.67 -24.30
N THR A 737 21.48 -48.96 -25.59
CA THR A 737 20.35 -48.67 -26.46
C THR A 737 19.12 -49.59 -26.26
N GLN A 738 17.96 -48.95 -26.37
CA GLN A 738 16.63 -49.37 -26.87
C GLN A 738 16.30 -50.86 -27.08
N HIS A 739 15.11 -51.23 -26.58
CA HIS A 739 14.15 -52.08 -27.29
C HIS A 739 12.71 -51.55 -27.15
N SER A 740 12.00 -51.62 -28.26
CA SER A 740 10.66 -51.12 -28.57
C SER A 740 9.52 -52.04 -28.09
N ASN A 741 8.34 -51.48 -27.77
CA ASN A 741 7.12 -51.70 -28.58
C ASN A 741 5.85 -50.99 -28.05
N SER A 742 5.18 -50.31 -28.99
CA SER A 742 3.73 -50.17 -29.24
C SER A 742 2.79 -49.47 -28.23
N SER A 743 2.57 -48.17 -28.47
CA SER A 743 1.31 -47.48 -28.86
C SER A 743 -0.08 -48.03 -28.46
N ILE A 744 -0.89 -47.17 -27.82
CA ILE A 744 -2.33 -46.98 -28.12
C ILE A 744 -2.63 -45.46 -28.18
N LEU A 745 -3.52 -45.11 -29.11
CA LEU A 745 -3.79 -43.83 -29.73
C LEU A 745 -4.57 -42.78 -28.90
N SER A 746 -4.37 -41.53 -29.32
CA SER A 746 -5.01 -40.25 -28.95
C SER A 746 -6.43 -40.09 -29.58
N PRO A 747 -7.15 -38.93 -29.46
CA PRO A 747 -6.73 -37.63 -30.02
C PRO A 747 -7.02 -36.40 -29.13
N VAL A 748 -6.02 -35.51 -29.06
CA VAL A 748 -6.20 -34.08 -28.80
C VAL A 748 -6.14 -33.39 -30.16
N SER A 749 -7.13 -32.53 -30.44
CA SER A 749 -7.26 -31.80 -31.69
C SER A 749 -6.33 -30.58 -31.72
N SER A 750 -5.65 -30.43 -32.84
CA SER A 750 -4.74 -29.36 -33.21
C SER A 750 -5.47 -28.08 -33.59
N MET A 751 -4.87 -26.92 -33.31
CA MET A 751 -4.69 -25.90 -34.36
C MET A 751 -3.47 -25.03 -34.09
N ILE A 752 -2.58 -25.03 -35.09
CA ILE A 752 -1.33 -24.27 -35.23
C ILE A 752 -1.63 -23.06 -36.14
N ILE A 753 -0.84 -21.98 -36.02
CA ILE A 753 -0.13 -21.21 -37.08
C ILE A 753 0.14 -19.80 -36.52
N SER A 754 1.33 -19.51 -36.00
CA SER A 754 2.57 -19.03 -36.65
C SER A 754 2.64 -17.52 -36.84
N VAL A 755 3.62 -16.85 -36.19
CA VAL A 755 4.45 -15.79 -36.81
C VAL A 755 5.84 -15.82 -36.15
N LEU A 756 6.86 -15.78 -37.00
CA LEU A 756 8.30 -15.74 -36.70
C LEU A 756 8.86 -14.38 -37.19
N VAL A 757 9.98 -13.94 -36.59
CA VAL A 757 10.91 -12.84 -36.99
C VAL A 757 10.38 -11.42 -36.63
N ILE A 758 11.08 -10.51 -35.91
CA ILE A 758 12.46 -10.02 -36.01
C ILE A 758 12.99 -9.54 -34.64
N ILE A 759 14.21 -9.96 -34.29
CA ILE A 759 15.09 -9.36 -33.28
C ILE A 759 15.97 -8.32 -33.97
N GLY A 760 16.11 -7.14 -33.38
CA GLY A 760 17.05 -6.12 -33.86
C GLY A 760 17.10 -4.87 -32.99
N SER A 761 17.99 -4.91 -31.98
CA SER A 761 18.83 -3.81 -31.47
C SER A 761 18.18 -2.47 -31.06
N LEU A 762 18.36 -2.10 -29.79
CA LEU A 762 18.94 -0.80 -29.42
C LEU A 762 19.39 -0.79 -27.95
N GLN A 763 20.72 -0.87 -27.80
CA GLN A 763 21.44 -0.27 -26.68
C GLN A 763 21.49 1.26 -26.90
N PHE A 764 21.46 1.99 -25.79
CA PHE A 764 22.03 3.32 -25.50
C PHE A 764 21.04 4.39 -25.00
N PHE A 765 21.29 4.72 -23.72
CA PHE A 765 20.86 5.84 -22.86
C PHE A 765 19.43 5.90 -22.33
#